data_AF-A0A1Y4CLJ0-F1
#
_entry.id   AF-A0A1Y4CLJ0-F1
#
_cell.length_a   1.000
_cell.length_b   1.000
_cell.length_c   1.000
_cell.angle_alpha   90.00
_cell.angle_beta   90.00
_cell.angle_gamma   90.00
#
_symmetry.space_group_name_H-M   'P 1'
#
loop_
_entity.id
_entity.type
_entity.pdbx_description
1 polymer ?
#
loop_
_entity_poly.entity_id
_entity_poly.type
_entity_poly.pdbx_seq_one_letter_code
_entity_poly.pdbx_strand_id
1 'polypeptide(L)'
;MLTPRTRRIKDSLFANARQISLERALLYRESYLETEGEPPVMRRAKAFARVLEKHEIVLDGDDLLAGNRTPTPRAGVVSPEMSPYWILDELDEFPVRPQDTFEVSEEDKRTYREVLYPFWAGRSLNDWYTAHRPADVAAAEKDRVFAVAQTDKGQGHIIADIPEVLSRGLGDVLAEVEALSAEAPENDFLRAGALCVRALVAYVRRYQRAVEDAAAGREPSDPHARVEPAWSPERAAELRRMAGVLAHVATEPCRDLYDALQMTWLLCVALQHESNASSISLGRMDQYLLPYYRASVAAGATEAEVRELLQCFYLKTNTIVFVRSTESARFFAGFPTGYNLVVGGVDAEGNDASNELSELLLDLQRDTRLPQPNLSVRVHAGSPEALLRKAAEIVRLGDGLPQCFNDEVNVESFVRRGVSLADARDYAVVGCVELSIPGRMYGLHDICMFNMMRCLELAMLAHPEGFETFEALEQEVERTIDRYVALMVRGCNVCDEAHRETSPTPLLSVLVHDSLERGADITAGGARYNPSGVQGVGTANLADSLYVVKKAVFEEGALTWAQLLEMLGRDWQGEGDEAWRQRFINRYAKYGNDVNEVDQIGRRFLEHYGEEVAGYENVRGGHFQPGSYTVSAHIPLGAAVGATPDGRRAGEQLADGGLSPMVGRDKNGPTASLLSVSKLRNVLDTNGSLLNVKFSPSTLEGEAGLARLVAYLRSFCRLGIQHIQFNVVDRATLLDAQAHPERHRDLVVRVAGYSAMFVELARPIQDDIINRTEHELG
;
A
#
# COMPACT_ATOMS: atom_id res chain seq x y z
N MET A 1 -24.41 -11.02 6.77
CA MET A 1 -24.51 -9.85 7.69
C MET A 1 -23.67 -10.14 8.93
N LEU A 2 -23.17 -9.11 9.62
CA LEU A 2 -22.47 -9.26 10.90
C LEU A 2 -23.36 -9.90 11.97
N THR A 3 -22.79 -10.81 12.75
CA THR A 3 -23.40 -11.37 13.97
C THR A 3 -23.43 -10.30 15.07
N PRO A 4 -24.22 -10.50 16.15
CA PRO A 4 -24.18 -9.59 17.31
C PRO A 4 -22.78 -9.44 17.92
N ARG A 5 -21.97 -10.51 17.91
CA ARG A 5 -20.57 -10.50 18.37
C ARG A 5 -19.71 -9.61 17.48
N THR A 6 -19.68 -9.90 16.17
CA THR A 6 -18.82 -9.17 15.23
C THR A 6 -19.25 -7.71 15.05
N ARG A 7 -20.52 -7.38 15.32
CA ARG A 7 -20.96 -5.98 15.46
C ARG A 7 -20.31 -5.28 16.65
N ARG A 8 -20.28 -5.90 17.84
CA ARG A 8 -19.63 -5.30 19.02
C ARG A 8 -18.13 -5.11 18.81
N ILE A 9 -17.46 -6.06 18.16
CA ILE A 9 -16.04 -5.92 17.76
C ILE A 9 -15.89 -4.73 16.79
N LYS A 10 -16.76 -4.61 15.77
CA LYS A 10 -16.71 -3.46 14.86
C LYS A 10 -16.91 -2.14 15.61
N ASP A 11 -17.87 -2.07 16.53
CA ASP A 11 -18.15 -0.86 17.30
C ASP A 11 -16.98 -0.49 18.23
N SER A 12 -16.28 -1.49 18.80
CA SER A 12 -15.12 -1.26 19.69
C SER A 12 -13.94 -0.60 18.97
N LEU A 13 -13.74 -0.86 17.68
CA LEU A 13 -12.69 -0.23 16.85
C LEU A 13 -12.77 1.30 16.79
N PHE A 14 -13.96 1.87 16.98
CA PHE A 14 -14.23 3.31 16.87
C PHE A 14 -14.73 3.92 18.17
N ALA A 15 -14.75 3.15 19.27
CA ALA A 15 -15.30 3.59 20.55
C ALA A 15 -14.43 4.67 21.23
N ASN A 16 -13.12 4.65 20.98
CA ASN A 16 -12.15 5.55 21.60
C ASN A 16 -11.42 6.39 20.55
N ALA A 17 -10.99 7.59 20.96
CA ALA A 17 -10.05 8.37 20.17
C ALA A 17 -8.72 7.60 20.01
N ARG A 18 -8.09 7.74 18.84
CA ARG A 18 -6.77 7.14 18.61
C ARG A 18 -5.74 7.81 19.50
N GLN A 19 -4.77 7.05 19.97
CA GLN A 19 -3.71 7.52 20.86
C GLN A 19 -2.35 7.11 20.29
N ILE A 20 -1.30 7.87 20.60
CA ILE A 20 0.09 7.42 20.36
C ILE A 20 0.47 6.38 21.42
N SER A 21 1.16 5.32 21.01
CA SER A 21 1.83 4.37 21.90
C SER A 21 3.34 4.46 21.75
N LEU A 22 4.04 4.64 22.88
CA LEU A 22 5.50 4.65 22.97
C LEU A 22 6.10 3.29 23.36
N GLU A 23 5.27 2.28 23.64
CA GLU A 23 5.68 0.99 24.18
C GLU A 23 6.80 0.33 23.34
N ARG A 24 6.55 0.15 22.04
CA ARG A 24 7.54 -0.44 21.13
C ARG A 24 8.84 0.36 21.14
N ALA A 25 8.77 1.69 21.08
CA ALA A 25 9.95 2.55 21.03
C ALA A 25 10.80 2.46 22.31
N LEU A 26 10.14 2.34 23.48
CA LEU A 26 10.81 2.17 24.77
C LEU A 26 11.48 0.80 24.87
N LEU A 27 10.81 -0.27 24.47
CA LEU A 27 11.36 -1.64 24.47
C LEU A 27 12.51 -1.80 23.47
N TYR A 28 12.42 -1.16 22.31
CA TYR A 28 13.52 -1.09 21.34
C TYR A 28 14.73 -0.38 21.93
N ARG A 29 14.54 0.78 22.56
CA ARG A 29 15.61 1.52 23.23
C ARG A 29 16.25 0.69 24.34
N GLU A 30 15.45 0.00 25.15
CA GLU A 30 15.94 -0.88 26.23
C GLU A 30 16.91 -1.93 25.68
N SER A 31 16.51 -2.65 24.62
CA SER A 31 17.39 -3.62 23.97
C SER A 31 18.61 -2.99 23.30
N TYR A 32 18.48 -1.80 22.70
CA TYR A 32 19.60 -1.15 22.01
C TYR A 32 20.69 -0.67 22.98
N LEU A 33 20.34 -0.32 24.21
CA LEU A 33 21.30 0.00 25.29
C LEU A 33 22.15 -1.22 25.70
N GLU A 34 21.56 -2.41 25.67
CA GLU A 34 22.22 -3.65 26.09
C GLU A 34 23.08 -4.29 24.97
N THR A 35 22.95 -3.82 23.74
CA THR A 35 23.50 -4.46 22.53
C THR A 35 24.44 -3.54 21.75
N GLU A 36 24.96 -2.48 22.38
CA GLU A 36 25.95 -1.59 21.74
C GLU A 36 27.19 -2.37 21.29
N GLY A 37 27.63 -2.14 20.05
CA GLY A 37 28.77 -2.82 19.43
C GLY A 37 28.44 -4.13 18.71
N GLU A 38 27.22 -4.65 18.83
CA GLU A 38 26.79 -5.80 18.03
C GLU A 38 26.40 -5.41 16.59
N PRO A 39 26.46 -6.35 15.63
CA PRO A 39 26.01 -6.13 14.25
C PRO A 39 24.54 -5.69 14.18
N PRO A 40 24.15 -4.79 13.25
CA PRO A 40 22.79 -4.26 13.15
C PRO A 40 21.69 -5.33 13.14
N VAL A 41 21.88 -6.42 12.39
CA VAL A 41 20.90 -7.53 12.30
C VAL A 41 20.67 -8.23 13.65
N MET A 42 21.72 -8.40 14.46
CA MET A 42 21.61 -8.98 15.80
C MET A 42 20.91 -8.03 16.78
N ARG A 43 21.21 -6.73 16.71
CA ARG A 43 20.55 -5.70 17.54
C ARG A 43 19.06 -5.63 17.24
N ARG A 44 18.69 -5.68 15.95
CA ARG A 44 17.30 -5.72 15.48
C ARG A 44 16.57 -6.97 15.97
N ALA A 45 17.18 -8.15 15.84
CA ALA A 45 16.60 -9.40 16.34
C ALA A 45 16.37 -9.40 17.86
N LYS A 46 17.34 -8.90 18.64
CA LYS A 46 17.21 -8.78 20.10
C LYS A 46 16.15 -7.77 20.52
N ALA A 47 16.05 -6.63 19.81
CA ALA A 47 15.00 -5.65 20.06
C ALA A 47 13.61 -6.19 19.73
N PHE A 48 13.47 -6.92 18.63
CA PHE A 48 12.25 -7.64 18.30
C PHE A 48 11.88 -8.67 19.37
N ALA A 49 12.84 -9.50 19.82
CA ALA A 49 12.61 -10.46 20.88
C ALA A 49 12.19 -9.79 22.20
N ARG A 50 12.83 -8.67 22.57
CA ARG A 50 12.46 -7.86 23.75
C ARG A 50 11.03 -7.33 23.65
N VAL A 51 10.60 -6.89 22.47
CA VAL A 51 9.21 -6.49 22.24
C VAL A 51 8.27 -7.68 22.41
N LEU A 52 8.54 -8.82 21.77
CA LEU A 52 7.69 -9.99 21.89
C LEU A 52 7.65 -10.59 23.31
N GLU A 53 8.68 -10.38 24.12
CA GLU A 53 8.75 -10.82 25.52
C GLU A 53 7.89 -9.95 26.45
N LYS A 54 7.84 -8.63 26.20
CA LYS A 54 7.27 -7.65 27.15
C LYS A 54 6.05 -6.88 26.66
N HIS A 55 5.73 -6.97 25.37
CA HIS A 55 4.56 -6.33 24.78
C HIS A 55 3.30 -6.66 25.56
N GLU A 56 2.49 -5.64 25.83
CA GLU A 56 1.27 -5.73 26.60
C GLU A 56 0.20 -6.49 25.82
N ILE A 57 -0.11 -7.69 26.29
CA ILE A 57 -1.11 -8.58 25.72
C ILE A 57 -2.49 -8.15 26.21
N VAL A 58 -3.38 -7.84 25.27
CA VAL A 58 -4.80 -7.60 25.52
C VAL A 58 -5.62 -8.53 24.63
N LEU A 59 -6.74 -9.02 25.17
CA LEU A 59 -7.72 -9.78 24.42
C LEU A 59 -9.04 -9.03 24.41
N ASP A 60 -9.60 -8.82 23.21
CA ASP A 60 -10.98 -8.35 23.08
C ASP A 60 -11.92 -9.44 23.61
N GLY A 61 -12.84 -9.05 24.51
CA GLY A 61 -13.73 -9.96 25.21
C GLY A 61 -14.68 -10.75 24.30
N ASP A 62 -14.94 -10.28 23.08
CA ASP A 62 -15.82 -10.90 22.09
C ASP A 62 -15.06 -11.65 20.98
N ASP A 63 -13.82 -11.25 20.68
CA ASP A 63 -13.06 -11.78 19.54
C ASP A 63 -12.75 -13.28 19.65
N LEU A 64 -12.77 -13.97 18.51
CA LEU A 64 -12.42 -15.38 18.36
C LEU A 64 -10.95 -15.57 17.97
N LEU A 65 -10.18 -14.50 17.80
CA LEU A 65 -8.76 -14.55 17.51
C LEU A 65 -7.98 -13.73 18.56
N ALA A 66 -6.86 -14.27 19.05
CA ALA A 66 -5.90 -13.54 19.88
C ALA A 66 -4.92 -12.73 19.03
N GLY A 67 -4.20 -11.78 19.63
CA GLY A 67 -3.18 -10.96 18.95
C GLY A 67 -3.59 -9.49 18.87
N ASN A 68 -2.85 -8.62 19.54
CA ASN A 68 -3.02 -7.17 19.54
C ASN A 68 -1.67 -6.51 19.28
N ARG A 69 -1.65 -5.46 18.43
CA ARG A 69 -0.43 -4.67 18.19
C ARG A 69 -0.17 -3.64 19.29
N THR A 70 -1.25 -3.15 19.89
CA THR A 70 -1.29 -2.16 20.97
C THR A 70 -2.44 -2.52 21.90
N PRO A 71 -2.43 -2.10 23.19
CA PRO A 71 -3.55 -2.33 24.11
C PRO A 71 -4.87 -1.73 23.61
N THR A 72 -4.81 -0.51 23.08
CA THR A 72 -5.96 0.18 22.47
C THR A 72 -5.96 -0.08 20.96
N PRO A 73 -7.08 -0.57 20.36
CA PRO A 73 -7.21 -0.68 18.92
C PRO A 73 -6.98 0.67 18.23
N ARG A 74 -6.36 0.64 17.05
CA ARG A 74 -6.06 1.83 16.24
C ARG A 74 -5.19 2.87 16.96
N ALA A 75 -4.38 2.45 17.94
CA ALA A 75 -3.32 3.29 18.47
C ALA A 75 -2.14 3.37 17.49
N GLY A 76 -1.53 4.54 17.43
CA GLY A 76 -0.42 4.86 16.56
C GLY A 76 0.92 4.49 17.20
N VAL A 77 1.66 3.56 16.60
CA VAL A 77 3.01 3.19 17.06
C VAL A 77 4.05 4.10 16.40
N VAL A 78 4.94 4.68 17.21
CA VAL A 78 6.08 5.47 16.71
C VAL A 78 7.37 4.64 16.61
N SER A 79 8.25 5.04 15.68
CA SER A 79 9.54 4.38 15.42
C SER A 79 10.68 5.40 15.33
N PRO A 80 11.13 5.94 16.46
CA PRO A 80 12.21 6.92 16.48
C PRO A 80 13.54 6.38 15.95
N GLU A 81 13.72 5.06 15.87
CA GLU A 81 14.88 4.44 15.22
C GLU A 81 14.94 4.72 13.71
N MET A 82 13.79 5.04 13.09
CA MET A 82 13.72 5.40 11.67
C MET A 82 13.95 6.89 11.47
N SER A 83 13.22 7.73 12.20
CA SER A 83 13.41 9.19 12.24
C SER A 83 12.83 9.78 13.52
N PRO A 84 13.64 10.32 14.44
CA PRO A 84 13.14 10.89 15.69
C PRO A 84 12.68 12.36 15.55
N TYR A 85 13.03 13.04 14.46
CA TYR A 85 12.90 14.49 14.32
C TYR A 85 11.46 14.96 14.09
N TRP A 86 10.80 14.47 13.04
CA TRP A 86 9.42 14.89 12.74
C TRP A 86 8.44 14.53 13.87
N ILE A 87 8.71 13.44 14.59
CA ILE A 87 7.88 13.05 15.73
C ILE A 87 8.02 14.09 16.83
N LEU A 88 9.25 14.52 17.15
CA LEU A 88 9.51 15.59 18.13
C LEU A 88 8.81 16.89 17.72
N ASP A 89 8.95 17.29 16.46
CA ASP A 89 8.42 18.55 15.92
C ASP A 89 6.88 18.58 15.94
N GLU A 90 6.23 17.42 15.82
CA GLU A 90 4.77 17.30 15.72
C GLU A 90 4.09 16.78 16.99
N LEU A 91 4.82 16.55 18.10
CA LEU A 91 4.27 15.97 19.34
C LEU A 91 3.00 16.69 19.85
N ASP A 92 2.98 18.02 19.77
CA ASP A 92 1.85 18.85 20.21
C ASP A 92 0.81 19.06 19.11
N GLU A 93 1.16 18.75 17.85
CA GLU A 93 0.31 18.96 16.68
C GLU A 93 -0.55 17.72 16.34
N PHE A 94 -0.17 16.52 16.80
CA PHE A 94 -0.94 15.29 16.55
C PHE A 94 -2.45 15.38 16.83
N PRO A 95 -2.94 16.04 17.90
CA PRO A 95 -4.37 16.12 18.18
C PRO A 95 -5.12 17.11 17.27
N VAL A 96 -4.41 18.09 16.68
CA VAL A 96 -5.02 19.25 15.99
C VAL A 96 -4.69 19.33 14.50
N ARG A 97 -3.77 18.49 14.01
CA ARG A 97 -3.39 18.44 12.60
C ARG A 97 -4.59 18.04 11.70
N PRO A 98 -4.60 18.46 10.42
CA PRO A 98 -5.78 18.31 9.57
C PRO A 98 -6.08 16.88 9.10
N GLN A 99 -5.10 15.96 9.19
CA GLN A 99 -5.21 14.58 8.71
C GLN A 99 -4.60 13.63 9.73
N ASP A 100 -5.25 12.48 9.92
CA ASP A 100 -4.76 11.37 10.75
C ASP A 100 -4.40 11.78 12.18
N THR A 101 -5.37 12.26 12.97
CA THR A 101 -5.14 12.75 14.34
C THR A 101 -4.92 11.65 15.36
N PHE A 102 -4.11 11.96 16.37
CA PHE A 102 -3.84 11.10 17.53
C PHE A 102 -3.76 11.94 18.81
N GLU A 103 -4.32 11.43 19.89
CA GLU A 103 -4.09 11.97 21.23
C GLU A 103 -2.70 11.55 21.74
N VAL A 104 -2.04 12.43 22.49
CA VAL A 104 -0.75 12.16 23.13
C VAL A 104 -0.81 12.66 24.57
N SER A 105 -0.55 11.77 25.53
CA SER A 105 -0.54 12.17 26.94
C SER A 105 0.65 13.08 27.25
N GLU A 106 0.52 13.96 28.23
CA GLU A 106 1.65 14.82 28.67
C GLU A 106 2.85 14.00 29.19
N GLU A 107 2.58 12.82 29.75
CA GLU A 107 3.62 11.88 30.16
C GLU A 107 4.37 11.29 28.96
N ASP A 108 3.66 10.88 27.91
CA ASP A 108 4.27 10.38 26.67
C ASP A 108 5.06 11.48 25.97
N LYS A 109 4.53 12.71 25.90
CA LYS A 109 5.27 13.86 25.34
C LYS A 109 6.58 14.10 26.09
N ARG A 110 6.55 14.11 27.42
CA ARG A 110 7.75 14.25 28.25
C ARG A 110 8.72 13.10 28.02
N THR A 111 8.22 11.87 28.03
CA THR A 111 9.02 10.65 27.79
C THR A 111 9.69 10.70 26.43
N TYR A 112 8.98 11.13 25.39
CA TYR A 112 9.56 11.25 24.06
C TYR A 112 10.69 12.29 24.05
N ARG A 113 10.44 13.50 24.57
CA ARG A 113 11.42 14.61 24.59
C ARG A 113 12.66 14.30 25.42
N GLU A 114 12.49 13.67 26.58
CA GLU A 114 13.57 13.51 27.56
C GLU A 114 14.30 12.16 27.43
N VAL A 115 13.65 11.14 26.86
CA VAL A 115 14.18 9.76 26.85
C VAL A 115 14.40 9.21 25.44
N LEU A 116 13.39 9.28 24.56
CA LEU A 116 13.47 8.65 23.23
C LEU A 116 14.25 9.51 22.23
N TYR A 117 13.88 10.79 22.07
CA TYR A 117 14.52 11.68 21.12
C TYR A 117 16.04 11.81 21.36
N PRO A 118 16.53 12.09 22.59
CA PRO A 118 17.96 12.25 22.83
C PRO A 118 18.76 10.96 22.60
N PHE A 119 18.12 9.79 22.69
CA PHE A 119 18.77 8.51 22.42
C PHE A 119 18.91 8.24 20.92
N TRP A 120 17.85 8.48 20.15
CA TRP A 120 17.79 8.12 18.73
C TRP A 120 18.35 9.18 17.78
N ALA A 121 18.39 10.45 18.20
CA ALA A 121 19.00 11.52 17.41
C ALA A 121 20.48 11.23 17.14
N GLY A 122 20.88 11.31 15.86
CA GLY A 122 22.22 10.97 15.40
C GLY A 122 22.48 9.46 15.26
N ARG A 123 21.45 8.61 15.40
CA ARG A 123 21.55 7.13 15.29
C ARG A 123 20.53 6.52 14.33
N SER A 124 19.62 7.32 13.79
CA SER A 124 18.46 6.83 13.05
C SER A 124 18.78 6.49 11.59
N LEU A 125 17.86 5.77 10.93
CA LEU A 125 17.93 5.57 9.48
C LEU A 125 18.03 6.90 8.73
N ASN A 126 17.24 7.90 9.15
CA ASN A 126 17.25 9.24 8.55
C ASN A 126 18.61 9.94 8.69
N ASP A 127 19.29 9.79 9.84
CA ASP A 127 20.64 10.29 10.05
C ASP A 127 21.63 9.64 9.08
N TRP A 128 21.55 8.32 8.93
CA TRP A 128 22.41 7.58 8.02
C TRP A 128 22.20 8.02 6.57
N TYR A 129 20.94 8.09 6.10
CA TYR A 129 20.62 8.56 4.74
C TYR A 129 21.16 9.98 4.51
N THR A 130 20.91 10.89 5.44
CA THR A 130 21.32 12.29 5.31
C THR A 130 22.84 12.44 5.26
N ALA A 131 23.58 11.64 6.02
CA ALA A 131 25.04 11.67 6.04
C ALA A 131 25.69 11.09 4.76
N HIS A 132 25.03 10.15 4.09
CA HIS A 132 25.59 9.44 2.93
C HIS A 132 25.00 9.89 1.58
N ARG A 133 23.92 10.68 1.59
CA ARG A 133 23.31 11.19 0.36
C ARG A 133 24.27 12.15 -0.39
N PRO A 134 24.50 11.93 -1.70
CA PRO A 134 25.31 12.82 -2.52
C PRO A 134 24.78 14.27 -2.56
N ALA A 135 25.69 15.25 -2.60
CA ALA A 135 25.33 16.66 -2.59
C ALA A 135 24.52 17.12 -3.81
N ASP A 136 24.74 16.50 -4.96
CA ASP A 136 24.00 16.77 -6.20
C ASP A 136 22.58 16.16 -6.16
N VAL A 137 22.39 14.99 -5.55
CA VAL A 137 21.05 14.45 -5.22
C VAL A 137 20.33 15.40 -4.27
N ALA A 138 20.99 15.86 -3.20
CA ALA A 138 20.41 16.81 -2.26
C ALA A 138 20.03 18.16 -2.89
N ALA A 139 20.77 18.59 -3.92
CA ALA A 139 20.42 19.77 -4.71
C ALA A 139 19.19 19.50 -5.59
N ALA A 140 19.16 18.36 -6.28
CA ALA A 140 18.09 17.97 -7.20
C ALA A 140 16.74 17.73 -6.54
N GLU A 141 16.72 17.21 -5.30
CA GLU A 141 15.48 17.08 -4.53
C GLU A 141 14.76 18.43 -4.32
N LYS A 142 15.51 19.55 -4.30
CA LYS A 142 14.92 20.90 -4.18
C LYS A 142 14.11 21.30 -5.40
N ASP A 143 14.40 20.73 -6.55
CA ASP A 143 13.65 20.96 -7.79
C ASP A 143 12.28 20.26 -7.76
N ARG A 144 12.06 19.37 -6.78
CA ARG A 144 10.82 18.60 -6.56
C ARG A 144 10.38 17.77 -7.76
N VAL A 145 11.35 17.34 -8.57
CA VAL A 145 11.11 16.35 -9.64
C VAL A 145 10.94 14.95 -9.04
N PHE A 146 11.66 14.63 -7.97
CA PHE A 146 11.50 13.36 -7.26
C PHE A 146 11.61 13.57 -5.75
N ALA A 147 11.05 12.64 -4.99
CA ALA A 147 11.18 12.58 -3.54
C ALA A 147 11.53 11.16 -3.13
N VAL A 148 12.74 10.95 -2.60
CA VAL A 148 13.14 9.64 -2.06
C VAL A 148 12.30 9.36 -0.82
N ALA A 149 11.56 8.27 -0.85
CA ALA A 149 10.70 7.82 0.25
C ALA A 149 11.44 6.78 1.11
N GLN A 150 10.76 6.28 2.14
CA GLN A 150 11.28 5.24 3.06
C GLN A 150 12.51 5.67 3.88
N THR A 151 12.79 6.97 3.98
CA THR A 151 13.91 7.52 4.77
C THR A 151 13.54 7.81 6.23
N ASP A 152 12.29 7.52 6.63
CA ASP A 152 11.71 7.88 7.93
C ASP A 152 10.78 6.80 8.51
N LYS A 153 10.70 5.63 7.87
CA LYS A 153 9.79 4.51 8.22
C LYS A 153 10.45 3.16 7.96
N GLY A 154 9.92 2.13 8.63
CA GLY A 154 10.44 0.76 8.51
C GLY A 154 10.10 0.09 7.19
N GLN A 155 10.75 -1.04 6.94
CA GLN A 155 10.55 -1.88 5.76
C GLN A 155 9.24 -2.64 5.80
N GLY A 156 8.46 -2.48 4.74
CA GLY A 156 7.23 -3.21 4.48
C GLY A 156 7.07 -3.34 2.98
N HIS A 157 5.85 -3.19 2.49
CA HIS A 157 5.53 -3.44 1.07
C HIS A 157 6.04 -4.83 0.64
N ILE A 158 5.54 -5.86 1.31
CA ILE A 158 5.98 -7.24 1.08
C ILE A 158 4.87 -8.22 1.42
N ILE A 159 4.93 -9.40 0.81
CA ILE A 159 4.13 -10.58 1.16
C ILE A 159 5.12 -11.64 1.61
N ALA A 160 5.15 -11.93 2.91
CA ALA A 160 5.92 -13.04 3.45
C ALA A 160 5.35 -14.40 2.99
N ASP A 161 6.14 -15.46 3.08
CA ASP A 161 5.68 -16.82 2.82
C ASP A 161 4.81 -17.36 3.97
N ILE A 162 3.60 -16.79 4.08
CA ILE A 162 2.56 -17.26 4.99
C ILE A 162 2.26 -18.75 4.74
N PRO A 163 2.06 -19.23 3.49
CA PRO A 163 1.79 -20.65 3.22
C PRO A 163 2.82 -21.61 3.82
N GLU A 164 4.11 -21.27 3.76
CA GLU A 164 5.18 -22.08 4.34
C GLU A 164 5.02 -22.24 5.86
N VAL A 165 4.75 -21.14 6.57
CA VAL A 165 4.51 -21.17 8.03
C VAL A 165 3.28 -22.00 8.37
N LEU A 166 2.19 -21.88 7.59
CA LEU A 166 0.96 -22.63 7.87
C LEU A 166 1.12 -24.13 7.63
N SER A 167 1.88 -24.52 6.62
CA SER A 167 2.01 -25.91 6.19
C SER A 167 3.09 -26.70 6.93
N ARG A 168 4.19 -26.05 7.33
CA ARG A 168 5.28 -26.68 8.10
C ARG A 168 5.20 -26.41 9.61
N GLY A 169 4.57 -25.31 10.01
CA GLY A 169 4.59 -24.85 11.40
C GLY A 169 5.91 -24.19 11.79
N LEU A 170 5.87 -23.39 12.86
CA LEU A 170 7.05 -22.65 13.34
C LEU A 170 8.16 -23.58 13.89
N GLY A 171 7.82 -24.80 14.31
CA GLY A 171 8.80 -25.76 14.84
C GLY A 171 9.78 -26.21 13.77
N ASP A 172 9.27 -26.57 12.58
CA ASP A 172 10.09 -26.99 11.45
C ASP A 172 10.91 -25.83 10.87
N VAL A 173 10.31 -24.64 10.78
CA VAL A 173 11.04 -23.42 10.36
C VAL A 173 12.17 -23.09 11.34
N LEU A 174 11.91 -23.20 12.65
CA LEU A 174 12.93 -22.99 13.68
C LEU A 174 14.07 -24.00 13.57
N ALA A 175 13.75 -25.28 13.41
CA ALA A 175 14.74 -26.34 13.30
C ALA A 175 15.67 -26.15 12.08
N GLU A 176 15.11 -25.73 10.95
CA GLU A 176 15.88 -25.43 9.74
C GLU A 176 16.86 -24.26 9.96
N VAL A 177 16.37 -23.11 10.43
CA VAL A 177 17.24 -21.94 10.63
C VAL A 177 18.27 -22.17 11.74
N GLU A 178 17.94 -22.95 12.78
CA GLU A 178 18.90 -23.37 13.80
C GLU A 178 20.00 -24.28 13.25
N ALA A 179 19.64 -25.24 12.37
CA ALA A 179 20.62 -26.10 11.71
C ALA A 179 21.56 -25.29 10.83
N LEU A 180 21.03 -24.40 9.98
CA LEU A 180 21.83 -23.51 9.12
C LEU A 180 22.74 -22.58 9.95
N SER A 181 22.20 -22.02 11.04
CA SER A 181 22.95 -21.18 11.98
C SER A 181 24.07 -21.94 12.69
N ALA A 182 23.87 -23.22 12.99
CA ALA A 182 24.90 -24.07 13.58
C ALA A 182 25.98 -24.47 12.56
N GLU A 183 25.63 -24.62 11.28
CA GLU A 183 26.55 -24.91 10.18
C GLU A 183 27.41 -23.68 9.82
N ALA A 184 26.86 -22.47 9.92
CA ALA A 184 27.52 -21.20 9.65
C ALA A 184 27.46 -20.24 10.87
N PRO A 185 28.16 -20.55 11.97
CA PRO A 185 28.06 -19.82 13.23
C PRO A 185 28.57 -18.37 13.16
N GLU A 186 29.36 -18.03 12.15
CA GLU A 186 29.81 -16.66 11.86
C GLU A 186 28.71 -15.82 11.20
N ASN A 187 27.70 -16.42 10.57
CA ASN A 187 26.64 -15.71 9.87
C ASN A 187 25.68 -15.04 10.87
N ASP A 188 25.75 -13.71 11.00
CA ASP A 188 24.87 -12.95 11.90
C ASP A 188 23.39 -13.02 11.50
N PHE A 189 23.07 -13.10 10.20
CA PHE A 189 21.69 -13.19 9.74
C PHE A 189 21.04 -14.51 10.17
N LEU A 190 21.68 -15.65 9.97
CA LEU A 190 21.12 -16.95 10.38
C LEU A 190 20.93 -17.04 11.90
N ARG A 191 21.88 -16.50 12.67
CA ARG A 191 21.75 -16.39 14.14
C ARG A 191 20.59 -15.49 14.56
N ALA A 192 20.46 -14.33 13.92
CA ALA A 192 19.36 -13.41 14.14
C ALA A 192 18.00 -14.02 13.77
N GLY A 193 17.91 -14.71 12.63
CA GLY A 193 16.72 -15.43 12.17
C GLY A 193 16.26 -16.49 13.17
N ALA A 194 17.18 -17.35 13.64
CA ALA A 194 16.88 -18.37 14.64
C ALA A 194 16.38 -17.75 15.97
N LEU A 195 16.96 -16.63 16.39
CA LEU A 195 16.49 -15.89 17.56
C LEU A 195 15.06 -15.36 17.35
N CYS A 196 14.79 -14.77 16.19
CA CYS A 196 13.48 -14.21 15.86
C CYS A 196 12.38 -15.28 15.82
N VAL A 197 12.61 -16.42 15.15
CA VAL A 197 11.61 -17.50 15.09
C VAL A 197 11.36 -18.06 16.48
N ARG A 198 12.40 -18.24 17.31
CA ARG A 198 12.25 -18.67 18.71
C ARG A 198 11.41 -17.68 19.52
N ALA A 199 11.65 -16.38 19.35
CA ALA A 199 10.88 -15.34 20.01
C ALA A 199 9.41 -15.36 19.56
N LEU A 200 9.13 -15.61 18.29
CA LEU A 200 7.77 -15.77 17.77
C LEU A 200 7.07 -16.99 18.41
N VAL A 201 7.73 -18.15 18.49
CA VAL A 201 7.19 -19.32 19.20
C VAL A 201 6.85 -18.96 20.65
N ALA A 202 7.77 -18.30 21.36
CA ALA A 202 7.54 -17.87 22.74
C ALA A 202 6.37 -16.89 22.87
N TYR A 203 6.20 -15.99 21.91
CA TYR A 203 5.09 -15.02 21.85
C TYR A 203 3.73 -15.70 21.66
N VAL A 204 3.62 -16.71 20.78
CA VAL A 204 2.39 -17.51 20.67
C VAL A 204 2.08 -18.20 22.01
N ARG A 205 3.10 -18.75 22.69
CA ARG A 205 2.96 -19.36 24.02
C ARG A 205 2.57 -18.36 25.11
N ARG A 206 2.93 -17.07 24.99
CA ARG A 206 2.45 -16.02 25.92
C ARG A 206 0.94 -15.81 25.79
N TYR A 207 0.43 -15.69 24.57
CA TYR A 207 -1.02 -15.63 24.35
C TYR A 207 -1.72 -16.90 24.83
N GLN A 208 -1.15 -18.08 24.57
CA GLN A 208 -1.71 -19.35 25.05
C GLN A 208 -1.96 -19.28 26.56
N ARG A 209 -0.94 -18.93 27.35
CA ARG A 209 -1.05 -18.84 28.83
C ARG A 209 -2.08 -17.79 29.27
N ALA A 210 -2.06 -16.61 28.67
CA ALA A 210 -3.00 -15.54 29.01
C ALA A 210 -4.46 -15.95 28.74
N VAL A 211 -4.70 -16.66 27.62
CA VAL A 211 -6.02 -17.18 27.26
C VAL A 211 -6.44 -18.35 28.16
N GLU A 212 -5.51 -19.22 28.55
CA GLU A 212 -5.78 -20.30 29.52
C GLU A 212 -6.19 -19.76 30.90
N ASP A 213 -5.51 -18.72 31.38
CA ASP A 213 -5.84 -18.05 32.64
C ASP A 213 -7.23 -17.42 32.58
N ALA A 214 -7.54 -16.71 31.50
CA ALA A 214 -8.86 -16.13 31.26
C ALA A 214 -9.96 -17.19 31.18
N ALA A 215 -9.71 -18.30 30.48
CA ALA A 215 -10.64 -19.43 30.37
C ALA A 215 -10.92 -20.11 31.71
N ALA A 216 -9.94 -20.09 32.62
CA ALA A 216 -10.04 -20.63 33.98
C ALA A 216 -10.61 -19.63 34.99
N GLY A 217 -10.90 -18.39 34.58
CA GLY A 217 -11.39 -17.33 35.45
C GLY A 217 -10.33 -16.80 36.42
N ARG A 218 -9.04 -16.86 36.04
CA ARG A 218 -7.89 -16.43 36.84
C ARG A 218 -7.32 -15.12 36.31
N GLU A 219 -6.63 -14.40 37.20
CA GLU A 219 -5.75 -13.30 36.78
C GLU A 219 -4.61 -13.83 35.88
N PRO A 220 -4.18 -13.07 34.86
CA PRO A 220 -3.09 -13.48 33.99
C PRO A 220 -1.78 -13.73 34.75
N SER A 221 -1.14 -14.85 34.48
CA SER A 221 0.18 -15.19 35.04
C SER A 221 1.34 -14.43 34.39
N ASP A 222 1.14 -13.92 33.17
CA ASP A 222 2.06 -13.02 32.50
C ASP A 222 1.85 -11.58 33.03
N PRO A 223 2.88 -10.94 33.63
CA PRO A 223 2.73 -9.61 34.23
C PRO A 223 2.46 -8.50 33.20
N HIS A 224 2.67 -8.79 31.92
CA HIS A 224 2.38 -7.91 30.79
C HIS A 224 1.07 -8.30 30.08
N ALA A 225 0.20 -9.11 30.67
CA ALA A 225 -1.09 -9.44 30.09
C ALA A 225 -2.25 -8.80 30.87
N ARG A 226 -3.20 -8.21 30.15
CA ARG A 226 -4.49 -7.73 30.65
C ARG A 226 -5.60 -8.38 29.85
N VAL A 227 -6.11 -9.49 30.38
CA VAL A 227 -7.18 -10.26 29.74
C VAL A 227 -8.34 -10.39 30.71
N GLU A 228 -9.54 -10.08 30.23
CA GLU A 228 -10.74 -10.24 31.03
C GLU A 228 -11.04 -11.73 31.28
N PRO A 229 -11.32 -12.13 32.54
CA PRO A 229 -11.76 -13.48 32.85
C PRO A 229 -13.05 -13.85 32.09
N ALA A 230 -13.21 -15.15 31.79
CA ALA A 230 -14.42 -15.65 31.15
C ALA A 230 -15.69 -15.26 31.95
N TRP A 231 -16.59 -14.52 31.30
CA TRP A 231 -17.81 -14.01 31.92
C TRP A 231 -19.01 -14.96 31.79
N SER A 232 -18.86 -16.05 31.03
CA SER A 232 -19.87 -17.11 30.86
C SER A 232 -19.23 -18.47 30.60
N PRO A 233 -19.93 -19.59 30.87
CA PRO A 233 -19.47 -20.93 30.51
C PRO A 233 -19.18 -21.10 29.01
N GLU A 234 -19.97 -20.44 28.16
CA GLU A 234 -19.82 -20.45 26.70
C GLU A 234 -18.53 -19.74 26.30
N ARG A 235 -18.27 -18.53 26.82
CA ARG A 235 -17.01 -17.82 26.56
C ARG A 235 -15.81 -18.59 27.10
N ALA A 236 -15.94 -19.22 28.26
CA ALA A 236 -14.88 -20.09 28.79
C ALA A 236 -14.57 -21.26 27.84
N ALA A 237 -15.57 -21.83 27.18
CA ALA A 237 -15.35 -22.89 26.18
C ALA A 237 -14.65 -22.36 24.91
N GLU A 238 -15.03 -21.17 24.44
CA GLU A 238 -14.35 -20.50 23.31
C GLU A 238 -12.88 -20.21 23.63
N LEU A 239 -12.60 -19.68 24.82
CA LEU A 239 -11.22 -19.39 25.25
C LEU A 239 -10.40 -20.68 25.41
N ARG A 240 -10.97 -21.77 25.92
CA ARG A 240 -10.28 -23.08 25.94
C ARG A 240 -9.96 -23.57 24.53
N ARG A 241 -10.88 -23.37 23.57
CA ARG A 241 -10.63 -23.71 22.17
C ARG A 241 -9.50 -22.85 21.60
N MET A 242 -9.51 -21.55 21.84
CA MET A 242 -8.46 -20.61 21.42
C MET A 242 -7.10 -20.98 22.03
N ALA A 243 -7.05 -21.31 23.32
CA ALA A 243 -5.84 -21.81 23.97
C ALA A 243 -5.31 -23.09 23.30
N GLY A 244 -6.20 -24.02 22.94
CA GLY A 244 -5.83 -25.23 22.20
C GLY A 244 -5.27 -24.94 20.80
N VAL A 245 -5.82 -23.95 20.10
CA VAL A 245 -5.29 -23.47 18.81
C VAL A 245 -3.90 -22.87 19.00
N LEU A 246 -3.74 -21.93 19.94
CA LEU A 246 -2.45 -21.29 20.25
C LEU A 246 -1.39 -22.30 20.69
N ALA A 247 -1.79 -23.31 21.47
CA ALA A 247 -0.89 -24.37 21.89
C ALA A 247 -0.38 -25.22 20.72
N HIS A 248 -1.20 -25.39 19.69
CA HIS A 248 -0.88 -26.16 18.49
C HIS A 248 0.00 -25.34 17.53
N VAL A 249 -0.50 -24.18 17.08
CA VAL A 249 0.17 -23.36 16.06
C VAL A 249 1.49 -22.73 16.51
N ALA A 250 1.78 -22.76 17.82
CA ALA A 250 3.08 -22.34 18.33
C ALA A 250 4.24 -23.15 17.76
N THR A 251 4.04 -24.40 17.32
CA THR A 251 5.09 -25.23 16.71
C THR A 251 4.60 -26.07 15.53
N GLU A 252 3.38 -26.58 15.58
CA GLU A 252 2.89 -27.58 14.64
C GLU A 252 2.28 -26.97 13.37
N PRO A 253 2.26 -27.71 12.25
CA PRO A 253 1.46 -27.39 11.06
C PRO A 253 -0.01 -27.11 11.37
N CYS A 254 -0.62 -26.12 10.72
CA CYS A 254 -2.03 -25.82 10.88
C CYS A 254 -2.91 -27.00 10.44
N ARG A 255 -4.01 -27.28 11.16
CA ARG A 255 -4.93 -28.38 10.84
C ARG A 255 -6.17 -27.92 10.11
N ASP A 256 -6.65 -26.73 10.44
CA ASP A 256 -7.96 -26.23 10.04
C ASP A 256 -7.94 -24.69 9.90
N LEU A 257 -9.08 -24.11 9.50
CA LEU A 257 -9.19 -22.68 9.23
C LEU A 257 -8.90 -21.82 10.47
N TYR A 258 -9.17 -22.31 11.67
CA TYR A 258 -8.92 -21.55 12.90
C TYR A 258 -7.42 -21.49 13.20
N ASP A 259 -6.73 -22.62 13.14
CA ASP A 259 -5.27 -22.64 13.22
C ASP A 259 -4.65 -21.66 12.20
N ALA A 260 -5.10 -21.75 10.94
CA ALA A 260 -4.54 -20.96 9.85
C ALA A 260 -4.77 -19.44 10.02
N LEU A 261 -5.97 -19.00 10.38
CA LEU A 261 -6.27 -17.57 10.60
C LEU A 261 -5.57 -17.02 11.83
N GLN A 262 -5.51 -17.79 12.93
CA GLN A 262 -4.83 -17.38 14.15
C GLN A 262 -3.33 -17.20 13.92
N MET A 263 -2.68 -18.14 13.23
CA MET A 263 -1.26 -18.04 12.92
C MET A 263 -0.97 -16.92 11.91
N THR A 264 -1.78 -16.81 10.85
CA THR A 264 -1.65 -15.69 9.88
C THR A 264 -1.70 -14.34 10.58
N TRP A 265 -2.66 -14.14 11.49
CA TRP A 265 -2.77 -12.87 12.22
C TRP A 265 -1.59 -12.61 13.15
N LEU A 266 -1.18 -13.59 13.95
CA LEU A 266 -0.04 -13.43 14.87
C LEU A 266 1.27 -13.16 14.11
N LEU A 267 1.45 -13.79 12.94
CA LEU A 267 2.58 -13.52 12.08
C LEU A 267 2.57 -12.08 11.56
N CYS A 268 1.43 -11.60 11.06
CA CYS A 268 1.26 -10.21 10.63
C CYS A 268 1.59 -9.20 11.75
N VAL A 269 1.15 -9.46 12.98
CA VAL A 269 1.45 -8.60 14.13
C VAL A 269 2.93 -8.66 14.50
N ALA A 270 3.54 -9.85 14.50
CA ALA A 270 4.96 -10.03 14.78
C ALA A 270 5.84 -9.29 13.75
N LEU A 271 5.53 -9.42 12.46
CA LEU A 271 6.25 -8.68 11.39
C LEU A 271 6.15 -7.15 11.60
N GLN A 272 5.02 -6.66 12.12
CA GLN A 272 4.87 -5.23 12.46
C GLN A 272 5.59 -4.80 13.74
N HIS A 273 5.83 -5.72 14.68
CA HIS A 273 6.69 -5.47 15.83
C HIS A 273 8.17 -5.43 15.42
N GLU A 274 8.60 -6.28 14.49
CA GLU A 274 9.93 -6.21 13.89
C GLU A 274 10.10 -4.88 13.15
N SER A 275 9.21 -4.58 12.21
CA SER A 275 9.27 -3.37 11.41
C SER A 275 7.95 -2.63 11.49
N ASN A 276 7.95 -1.40 12.02
CA ASN A 276 6.77 -0.54 11.96
C ASN A 276 6.58 -0.04 10.52
N ALA A 277 6.04 -0.91 9.68
CA ALA A 277 5.91 -0.66 8.27
C ALA A 277 4.53 -1.01 7.76
N SER A 278 4.06 -0.20 6.81
CA SER A 278 2.82 -0.46 6.09
C SER A 278 3.02 -1.53 5.01
N SER A 279 1.90 -2.05 4.52
CA SER A 279 1.82 -2.93 3.37
C SER A 279 2.45 -4.31 3.57
N ILE A 280 2.42 -4.84 4.81
CA ILE A 280 2.54 -6.27 5.07
C ILE A 280 1.26 -6.93 4.57
N SER A 281 1.30 -7.43 3.35
CA SER A 281 0.09 -7.83 2.59
C SER A 281 -0.19 -9.32 2.75
N LEU A 282 -1.45 -9.70 2.64
CA LEU A 282 -1.92 -11.07 2.86
C LEU A 282 -1.72 -11.95 1.62
N GLY A 283 -1.69 -11.35 0.42
CA GLY A 283 -1.49 -12.11 -0.81
C GLY A 283 -2.69 -12.97 -1.18
N ARG A 284 -2.47 -14.13 -1.81
CA ARG A 284 -3.51 -15.01 -2.38
C ARG A 284 -4.22 -15.85 -1.31
N MET A 285 -4.91 -15.18 -0.41
CA MET A 285 -5.52 -15.77 0.78
C MET A 285 -6.59 -16.82 0.47
N ASP A 286 -7.28 -16.70 -0.67
CA ASP A 286 -8.22 -17.74 -1.11
C ASP A 286 -7.53 -19.05 -1.53
N GLN A 287 -6.26 -19.01 -1.92
CA GLN A 287 -5.51 -20.20 -2.34
C GLN A 287 -4.91 -20.92 -1.13
N TYR A 288 -4.12 -20.22 -0.31
CA TYR A 288 -3.40 -20.87 0.79
C TYR A 288 -4.31 -21.23 1.97
N LEU A 289 -5.49 -20.60 2.11
CA LEU A 289 -6.46 -21.01 3.12
C LEU A 289 -7.43 -22.11 2.67
N LEU A 290 -7.52 -22.39 1.38
CA LEU A 290 -8.48 -23.35 0.84
C LEU A 290 -8.37 -24.76 1.45
N PRO A 291 -7.17 -25.34 1.65
CA PRO A 291 -7.05 -26.66 2.27
C PRO A 291 -7.62 -26.67 3.70
N TYR A 292 -7.37 -25.62 4.46
CA TYR A 292 -7.80 -25.47 5.85
C TYR A 292 -9.30 -25.19 5.97
N TYR A 293 -9.85 -24.37 5.06
CA TYR A 293 -11.30 -24.18 4.93
C TYR A 293 -12.00 -25.51 4.64
N ARG A 294 -11.53 -26.27 3.65
CA ARG A 294 -12.11 -27.58 3.30
C ARG A 294 -12.00 -28.59 4.45
N ALA A 295 -10.89 -28.57 5.19
CA ALA A 295 -10.72 -29.39 6.40
C ALA A 295 -11.75 -29.05 7.48
N SER A 296 -11.99 -27.76 7.75
CA SER A 296 -13.02 -27.32 8.71
C SER A 296 -14.43 -27.74 8.27
N VAL A 297 -14.78 -27.56 7.00
CA VAL A 297 -16.09 -27.97 6.47
C VAL A 297 -16.27 -29.48 6.54
N ALA A 298 -15.24 -30.26 6.19
CA ALA A 298 -15.26 -31.72 6.30
C ALA A 298 -15.38 -32.19 7.77
N ALA A 299 -14.84 -31.44 8.72
CA ALA A 299 -14.99 -31.67 10.16
C ALA A 299 -16.35 -31.24 10.72
N GLY A 300 -17.25 -30.69 9.89
CA GLY A 300 -18.62 -30.33 10.24
C GLY A 300 -18.81 -28.88 10.65
N ALA A 301 -17.84 -27.99 10.43
CA ALA A 301 -18.03 -26.55 10.65
C ALA A 301 -19.14 -26.03 9.73
N THR A 302 -20.08 -25.29 10.31
CA THR A 302 -21.18 -24.67 9.57
C THR A 302 -20.71 -23.42 8.83
N GLU A 303 -21.45 -23.02 7.79
CA GLU A 303 -21.19 -21.76 7.08
C GLU A 303 -21.19 -20.55 8.03
N ALA A 304 -22.07 -20.56 9.04
CA ALA A 304 -22.17 -19.49 10.03
C ALA A 304 -20.92 -19.38 10.90
N GLU A 305 -20.38 -20.52 11.37
CA GLU A 305 -19.14 -20.55 12.17
C GLU A 305 -17.93 -20.10 11.36
N VAL A 306 -17.80 -20.59 10.12
CA VAL A 306 -16.71 -20.19 9.22
C VAL A 306 -16.78 -18.69 8.91
N ARG A 307 -17.98 -18.19 8.57
CA ARG A 307 -18.20 -16.78 8.27
C ARG A 307 -17.92 -15.89 9.48
N GLU A 308 -18.37 -16.25 10.68
CA GLU A 308 -18.11 -15.46 11.90
C GLU A 308 -16.60 -15.38 12.21
N LEU A 309 -15.87 -16.49 12.05
CA LEU A 309 -14.42 -16.51 12.26
C LEU A 309 -13.67 -15.62 11.23
N LEU A 310 -14.05 -15.68 9.96
CA LEU A 310 -13.49 -14.80 8.93
C LEU A 310 -13.88 -13.33 9.16
N GLN A 311 -15.09 -13.05 9.65
CA GLN A 311 -15.49 -11.70 10.06
C GLN A 311 -14.57 -11.17 11.18
N CYS A 312 -14.26 -11.97 12.20
CA CYS A 312 -13.28 -11.60 13.23
C CYS A 312 -11.92 -11.25 12.62
N PHE A 313 -11.41 -12.06 11.68
CA PHE A 313 -10.16 -11.77 10.98
C PHE A 313 -10.21 -10.44 10.21
N TYR A 314 -11.28 -10.18 9.45
CA TYR A 314 -11.44 -8.91 8.71
C TYR A 314 -11.45 -7.72 9.67
N LEU A 315 -12.16 -7.82 10.79
CA LEU A 315 -12.20 -6.76 11.80
C LEU A 315 -10.82 -6.53 12.43
N LYS A 316 -10.03 -7.59 12.66
CA LYS A 316 -8.65 -7.47 13.13
C LYS A 316 -7.76 -6.67 12.19
N THR A 317 -7.89 -6.83 10.87
CA THR A 317 -7.09 -6.02 9.92
C THR A 317 -7.31 -4.50 10.05
N ASN A 318 -8.41 -4.09 10.70
CA ASN A 318 -8.74 -2.68 10.98
C ASN A 318 -8.29 -2.21 12.38
N THR A 319 -7.75 -3.09 13.23
CA THR A 319 -7.22 -2.68 14.56
C THR A 319 -5.89 -1.94 14.45
N ILE A 320 -5.27 -1.93 13.27
CA ILE A 320 -3.96 -1.33 13.04
C ILE A 320 -4.14 -0.05 12.24
N VAL A 321 -3.38 0.97 12.62
CA VAL A 321 -3.18 2.22 11.88
C VAL A 321 -1.70 2.59 11.94
N PHE A 322 -1.27 3.49 11.06
CA PHE A 322 0.11 3.99 11.05
C PHE A 322 0.16 5.47 11.37
N VAL A 323 1.18 5.86 12.14
CA VAL A 323 1.53 7.26 12.35
C VAL A 323 2.52 7.65 11.27
N ARG A 324 2.27 8.77 10.62
CA ARG A 324 3.14 9.40 9.63
C ARG A 324 3.31 10.88 9.99
N SER A 325 4.37 11.53 9.50
CA SER A 325 4.51 12.98 9.59
C SER A 325 3.33 13.69 8.91
N THR A 326 3.06 14.94 9.26
CA THR A 326 1.97 15.73 8.67
C THR A 326 2.14 15.86 7.16
N GLU A 327 3.39 15.95 6.67
CA GLU A 327 3.68 15.93 5.25
C GLU A 327 3.31 14.58 4.64
N SER A 328 3.83 13.48 5.19
CA SER A 328 3.60 12.11 4.68
C SER A 328 2.13 11.69 4.77
N ALA A 329 1.39 12.12 5.80
CA ALA A 329 -0.05 11.86 5.93
C ALA A 329 -0.89 12.46 4.79
N ARG A 330 -0.40 13.50 4.09
CA ARG A 330 -1.05 14.01 2.87
C ARG A 330 -0.92 13.07 1.68
N PHE A 331 0.14 12.27 1.63
CA PHE A 331 0.38 11.24 0.61
C PHE A 331 -0.33 9.92 0.92
N PHE A 332 -0.69 9.68 2.19
CA PHE A 332 -1.26 8.42 2.69
C PHE A 332 -2.42 8.68 3.67
N ALA A 333 -3.40 9.47 3.25
CA ALA A 333 -4.49 9.93 4.12
C ALA A 333 -5.48 8.82 4.52
N GLY A 334 -6.06 8.89 5.72
CA GLY A 334 -7.12 7.97 6.14
C GLY A 334 -6.59 6.61 6.59
N PHE A 335 -5.37 6.60 7.16
CA PHE A 335 -4.75 5.42 7.77
C PHE A 335 -4.64 4.16 6.88
N PRO A 336 -4.19 4.25 5.62
CA PRO A 336 -3.94 3.06 4.81
C PRO A 336 -2.87 2.19 5.47
N THR A 337 -3.23 0.93 5.74
CA THR A 337 -2.33 -0.07 6.32
C THR A 337 -1.78 -1.02 5.28
N GLY A 338 -2.54 -1.32 4.23
CA GLY A 338 -2.08 -2.14 3.10
C GLY A 338 -2.15 -3.64 3.36
N TYR A 339 -3.10 -4.13 4.17
CA TYR A 339 -3.42 -5.56 4.24
C TYR A 339 -4.13 -6.01 2.97
N ASN A 340 -3.39 -6.10 1.86
CA ASN A 340 -3.98 -6.46 0.58
C ASN A 340 -4.27 -7.96 0.53
N LEU A 341 -5.53 -8.29 0.26
CA LEU A 341 -6.04 -9.66 0.16
C LEU A 341 -6.46 -9.89 -1.29
N VAL A 342 -5.81 -10.85 -1.95
CA VAL A 342 -6.06 -11.20 -3.35
C VAL A 342 -6.87 -12.49 -3.43
N VAL A 343 -7.86 -12.50 -4.33
CA VAL A 343 -8.60 -13.71 -4.74
C VAL A 343 -8.58 -13.92 -6.26
N GLY A 344 -8.87 -15.14 -6.71
CA GLY A 344 -8.98 -15.49 -8.13
C GLY A 344 -7.63 -15.62 -8.84
N GLY A 345 -7.59 -15.24 -10.12
CA GLY A 345 -6.43 -15.38 -11.00
C GLY A 345 -6.26 -16.79 -11.55
N VAL A 346 -5.02 -17.17 -11.83
CA VAL A 346 -4.67 -18.49 -12.39
C VAL A 346 -3.76 -19.32 -11.49
N ASP A 347 -3.75 -20.63 -11.69
CA ASP A 347 -2.79 -21.57 -11.10
C ASP A 347 -1.44 -21.56 -11.84
N ALA A 348 -0.51 -22.43 -11.43
CA ALA A 348 0.82 -22.53 -12.04
C ALA A 348 0.76 -22.96 -13.52
N GLU A 349 -0.24 -23.75 -13.89
CA GLU A 349 -0.51 -24.24 -15.24
C GLU A 349 -1.21 -23.20 -16.13
N GLY A 350 -1.84 -22.19 -15.53
CA GLY A 350 -2.58 -21.13 -16.20
C GLY A 350 -4.09 -21.37 -16.28
N ASN A 351 -4.63 -22.33 -15.52
CA ASN A 351 -6.07 -22.54 -15.39
C ASN A 351 -6.65 -21.57 -14.35
N ASP A 352 -7.95 -21.31 -14.42
CA ASP A 352 -8.65 -20.50 -13.42
C ASP A 352 -8.48 -21.07 -12.01
N ALA A 353 -8.09 -20.20 -11.07
CA ALA A 353 -7.87 -20.55 -9.65
C ALA A 353 -9.03 -20.13 -8.74
N SER A 354 -10.15 -19.66 -9.30
CA SER A 354 -11.31 -19.25 -8.51
C SER A 354 -11.92 -20.46 -7.81
N ASN A 355 -12.29 -20.30 -6.54
CA ASN A 355 -12.82 -21.37 -5.71
C ASN A 355 -13.90 -20.85 -4.76
N GLU A 356 -14.48 -21.74 -3.97
CA GLU A 356 -15.55 -21.42 -3.03
C GLU A 356 -15.15 -20.39 -1.95
N LEU A 357 -13.86 -20.34 -1.59
CA LEU A 357 -13.34 -19.36 -0.64
C LEU A 357 -13.15 -17.99 -1.31
N SER A 358 -12.83 -17.93 -2.61
CA SER A 358 -12.75 -16.67 -3.37
C SER A 358 -14.06 -15.88 -3.28
N GLU A 359 -15.20 -16.55 -3.52
CA GLU A 359 -16.52 -15.89 -3.45
C GLU A 359 -16.90 -15.49 -2.03
N LEU A 360 -16.59 -16.33 -1.03
CA LEU A 360 -16.87 -16.04 0.38
C LEU A 360 -16.05 -14.83 0.88
N LEU A 361 -14.76 -14.75 0.52
CA LEU A 361 -13.89 -13.63 0.90
C LEU A 361 -14.35 -12.31 0.24
N LEU A 362 -14.85 -12.35 -1.00
CA LEU A 362 -15.49 -11.19 -1.62
C LEU A 362 -16.77 -10.80 -0.86
N ASP A 363 -17.61 -11.77 -0.54
CA ASP A 363 -18.91 -11.54 0.09
C ASP A 363 -18.80 -10.97 1.52
N LEU A 364 -17.73 -11.28 2.26
CA LEU A 364 -17.47 -10.71 3.59
C LEU A 364 -17.34 -9.19 3.61
N GLN A 365 -16.93 -8.56 2.50
CA GLN A 365 -16.89 -7.10 2.41
C GLN A 365 -18.28 -6.47 2.58
N ARG A 366 -19.33 -7.17 2.11
CA ARG A 366 -20.73 -6.77 2.32
C ARG A 366 -21.10 -6.71 3.80
N ASP A 367 -20.50 -7.57 4.61
CA ASP A 367 -20.75 -7.65 6.04
C ASP A 367 -20.02 -6.53 6.79
N THR A 368 -18.71 -6.39 6.54
CA THR A 368 -17.85 -5.52 7.34
C THR A 368 -17.98 -4.05 6.93
N ARG A 369 -18.04 -3.75 5.63
CA ARG A 369 -18.06 -2.37 5.09
C ARG A 369 -16.98 -1.50 5.74
N LEU A 370 -15.75 -2.00 5.76
CA LEU A 370 -14.58 -1.31 6.33
C LEU A 370 -13.44 -1.21 5.29
N PRO A 371 -12.48 -0.29 5.48
CA PRO A 371 -11.33 -0.12 4.60
C PRO A 371 -10.39 -1.31 4.46
N GLN A 372 -10.24 -2.12 5.51
CA GLN A 372 -9.36 -3.30 5.52
C GLN A 372 -10.16 -4.61 5.68
N PRO A 373 -9.66 -5.73 5.13
CA PRO A 373 -8.50 -5.84 4.26
C PRO A 373 -8.73 -5.11 2.92
N ASN A 374 -7.65 -4.65 2.28
CA ASN A 374 -7.73 -4.04 0.95
C ASN A 374 -7.94 -5.14 -0.09
N LEU A 375 -9.20 -5.44 -0.37
CA LEU A 375 -9.62 -6.56 -1.18
C LEU A 375 -9.34 -6.36 -2.68
N SER A 376 -8.76 -7.37 -3.30
CA SER A 376 -8.34 -7.41 -4.70
C SER A 376 -8.79 -8.70 -5.36
N VAL A 377 -9.18 -8.62 -6.64
CA VAL A 377 -9.48 -9.77 -7.49
C VAL A 377 -8.57 -9.77 -8.71
N ARG A 378 -7.95 -10.92 -8.98
CA ARG A 378 -7.24 -11.18 -10.23
C ARG A 378 -8.23 -11.74 -11.26
N VAL A 379 -8.25 -11.13 -12.44
CA VAL A 379 -9.10 -11.49 -13.58
C VAL A 379 -8.24 -11.85 -14.79
N HIS A 380 -8.73 -12.76 -15.60
CA HIS A 380 -8.11 -13.23 -16.84
C HIS A 380 -9.19 -13.47 -17.90
N ALA A 381 -8.79 -13.72 -19.14
CA ALA A 381 -9.72 -13.87 -20.26
C ALA A 381 -10.74 -15.00 -20.04
N GLY A 382 -10.36 -16.03 -19.29
CA GLY A 382 -11.19 -17.18 -18.92
C GLY A 382 -11.94 -17.06 -17.60
N SER A 383 -11.89 -15.92 -16.90
CA SER A 383 -12.50 -15.81 -15.56
C SER A 383 -14.00 -16.18 -15.58
N PRO A 384 -14.45 -17.05 -14.65
CA PRO A 384 -15.83 -17.48 -14.55
C PRO A 384 -16.79 -16.32 -14.36
N GLU A 385 -17.99 -16.45 -14.93
CA GLU A 385 -19.04 -15.44 -14.78
C GLU A 385 -19.46 -15.26 -13.31
N ALA A 386 -19.45 -16.34 -12.51
CA ALA A 386 -19.76 -16.29 -11.09
C ALA A 386 -18.82 -15.35 -10.31
N LEU A 387 -17.50 -15.47 -10.52
CA LEU A 387 -16.51 -14.60 -9.88
C LEU A 387 -16.70 -13.13 -10.31
N LEU A 388 -16.81 -12.87 -11.62
CA LEU A 388 -16.97 -11.51 -12.13
C LEU A 388 -18.27 -10.86 -11.63
N ARG A 389 -19.36 -11.63 -11.57
CA ARG A 389 -20.63 -11.15 -11.03
C ARG A 389 -20.53 -10.87 -9.54
N LYS A 390 -19.88 -11.74 -8.76
CA LYS A 390 -19.61 -11.50 -7.34
C LYS A 390 -18.79 -10.24 -7.12
N ALA A 391 -17.71 -10.05 -7.87
CA ALA A 391 -16.90 -8.82 -7.81
C ALA A 391 -17.76 -7.58 -8.14
N ALA A 392 -18.59 -7.63 -9.18
CA ALA A 392 -19.50 -6.55 -9.56
C ALA A 392 -20.54 -6.23 -8.47
N GLU A 393 -21.08 -7.25 -7.78
CA GLU A 393 -21.99 -7.06 -6.65
C GLU A 393 -21.32 -6.30 -5.50
N ILE A 394 -20.05 -6.59 -5.22
CA ILE A 394 -19.28 -5.93 -4.17
C ILE A 394 -18.88 -4.52 -4.61
N VAL A 395 -18.42 -4.31 -5.85
CA VAL A 395 -18.13 -2.96 -6.38
C VAL A 395 -19.34 -2.03 -6.26
N ARG A 396 -20.54 -2.53 -6.56
CA ARG A 396 -21.80 -1.77 -6.46
C ARG A 396 -22.10 -1.26 -5.06
N LEU A 397 -21.51 -1.85 -4.02
CA LEU A 397 -21.67 -1.41 -2.63
C LEU A 397 -21.12 0.01 -2.40
N GLY A 398 -20.19 0.47 -3.24
CA GLY A 398 -19.68 1.85 -3.23
C GLY A 398 -18.54 2.12 -2.26
N ASP A 399 -18.02 1.09 -1.57
CA ASP A 399 -16.82 1.21 -0.72
C ASP A 399 -15.50 1.10 -1.51
N GLY A 400 -15.59 0.90 -2.82
CA GLY A 400 -14.48 0.89 -3.76
C GLY A 400 -13.66 -0.40 -3.80
N LEU A 401 -14.19 -1.47 -3.22
CA LEU A 401 -13.62 -2.80 -3.25
C LEU A 401 -14.52 -3.74 -4.08
N PRO A 402 -13.99 -4.86 -4.60
CA PRO A 402 -12.58 -5.15 -4.79
C PRO A 402 -11.93 -4.27 -5.87
N GLN A 403 -10.60 -4.17 -5.81
CA GLN A 403 -9.78 -3.78 -6.97
C GLN A 403 -9.68 -4.91 -7.98
N CYS A 404 -9.54 -4.60 -9.27
CA CYS A 404 -9.41 -5.63 -10.31
C CYS A 404 -8.03 -5.56 -10.97
N PHE A 405 -7.34 -6.70 -11.05
CA PHE A 405 -6.01 -6.84 -11.65
C PHE A 405 -6.06 -7.82 -12.81
N ASN A 406 -5.39 -7.50 -13.92
CA ASN A 406 -5.48 -8.27 -15.17
C ASN A 406 -4.26 -9.18 -15.39
N ASP A 407 -4.46 -10.49 -15.27
CA ASP A 407 -3.41 -11.49 -15.45
C ASP A 407 -2.81 -11.46 -16.88
N GLU A 408 -3.59 -11.07 -17.90
CA GLU A 408 -3.14 -11.04 -19.31
C GLU A 408 -1.94 -10.13 -19.53
N VAL A 409 -1.81 -9.06 -18.73
CA VAL A 409 -0.70 -8.11 -18.81
C VAL A 409 0.26 -8.23 -17.62
N ASN A 410 -0.25 -8.49 -16.41
CA ASN A 410 0.60 -8.52 -15.20
C ASN A 410 1.54 -9.72 -15.19
N VAL A 411 1.09 -10.89 -15.66
CA VAL A 411 1.96 -12.06 -15.80
C VAL A 411 3.05 -11.79 -16.84
N GLU A 412 2.68 -11.19 -17.97
CA GLU A 412 3.63 -10.83 -19.02
C GLU A 412 4.67 -9.80 -18.55
N SER A 413 4.24 -8.78 -17.80
CA SER A 413 5.10 -7.77 -17.18
C SER A 413 6.23 -8.41 -16.37
N PHE A 414 5.91 -9.39 -15.53
CA PHE A 414 6.91 -10.11 -14.74
C PHE A 414 7.86 -10.96 -15.58
N VAL A 415 7.34 -11.70 -16.56
CA VAL A 415 8.16 -12.54 -17.44
C VAL A 415 9.17 -11.70 -18.21
N ARG A 416 8.78 -10.50 -18.68
CA ARG A 416 9.69 -9.55 -19.33
C ARG A 416 10.81 -9.04 -18.42
N ARG A 417 10.64 -9.13 -17.09
CA ARG A 417 11.65 -8.80 -16.08
C ARG A 417 12.45 -10.00 -15.59
N GLY A 418 12.32 -11.16 -16.26
CA GLY A 418 13.08 -12.36 -15.93
C GLY A 418 12.51 -13.18 -14.76
N VAL A 419 11.32 -12.83 -14.26
CA VAL A 419 10.59 -13.69 -13.31
C VAL A 419 10.12 -14.95 -14.03
N SER A 420 10.26 -16.11 -13.39
CA SER A 420 9.80 -17.37 -13.98
C SER A 420 8.29 -17.32 -14.27
N LEU A 421 7.83 -18.01 -15.33
CA LEU A 421 6.39 -18.01 -15.65
C LEU A 421 5.53 -18.55 -14.50
N ALA A 422 6.02 -19.56 -13.77
CA ALA A 422 5.33 -20.13 -12.63
C ALA A 422 5.18 -19.09 -11.49
N ASP A 423 6.27 -18.40 -11.14
CA ASP A 423 6.23 -17.34 -10.12
C ASP A 423 5.35 -16.16 -10.58
N ALA A 424 5.48 -15.77 -11.85
CA ALA A 424 4.69 -14.69 -12.44
C ALA A 424 3.19 -14.99 -12.40
N ARG A 425 2.77 -16.25 -12.60
CA ARG A 425 1.36 -16.67 -12.44
C ARG A 425 0.89 -16.67 -10.99
N ASP A 426 1.80 -16.77 -10.04
CA ASP A 426 1.51 -16.72 -8.62
C ASP A 426 1.60 -15.32 -8.00
N TYR A 427 1.69 -14.28 -8.84
CA TYR A 427 1.79 -12.91 -8.34
C TYR A 427 0.59 -12.52 -7.46
N ALA A 428 0.83 -11.56 -6.58
CA ALA A 428 -0.19 -10.93 -5.77
C ALA A 428 0.10 -9.43 -5.68
N VAL A 429 -0.71 -8.75 -4.87
CA VAL A 429 -0.68 -7.31 -4.74
C VAL A 429 -0.20 -6.94 -3.35
N VAL A 430 0.72 -6.00 -3.30
CA VAL A 430 1.24 -5.42 -2.07
C VAL A 430 0.63 -4.05 -1.89
N GLY A 431 0.15 -3.73 -0.68
CA GLY A 431 -0.29 -2.39 -0.33
C GLY A 431 -1.49 -1.92 -1.17
N CYS A 432 -1.22 -1.03 -2.11
CA CYS A 432 -2.19 -0.40 -2.99
C CYS A 432 -2.41 -1.23 -4.25
N VAL A 433 -1.50 -1.09 -5.22
CA VAL A 433 -1.55 -1.70 -6.56
C VAL A 433 -0.22 -2.34 -6.96
N GLU A 434 0.74 -2.36 -6.05
CA GLU A 434 2.08 -2.82 -6.35
C GLU A 434 2.08 -4.32 -6.61
N LEU A 435 2.68 -4.74 -7.72
CA LEU A 435 2.74 -6.14 -8.08
C LEU A 435 3.95 -6.80 -7.41
N SER A 436 3.74 -7.94 -6.76
CA SER A 436 4.80 -8.68 -6.07
C SER A 436 4.67 -10.19 -6.22
N ILE A 437 5.74 -10.92 -5.93
CA ILE A 437 5.75 -12.38 -5.89
C ILE A 437 5.79 -12.81 -4.41
N PRO A 438 4.68 -13.37 -3.87
CA PRO A 438 4.62 -13.85 -2.49
C PRO A 438 5.81 -14.71 -2.08
N GLY A 439 6.40 -14.41 -0.92
CA GLY A 439 7.50 -15.18 -0.34
C GLY A 439 8.81 -15.17 -1.12
N ARG A 440 8.91 -14.42 -2.23
CA ARG A 440 10.06 -14.51 -3.16
C ARG A 440 10.61 -13.15 -3.60
N MET A 441 9.88 -12.06 -3.38
CA MET A 441 10.24 -10.73 -3.85
C MET A 441 10.37 -9.73 -2.71
N TYR A 442 11.47 -9.00 -2.70
CA TYR A 442 11.63 -7.78 -1.92
C TYR A 442 11.73 -6.59 -2.88
N GLY A 443 10.62 -5.89 -3.11
CA GLY A 443 10.52 -4.96 -4.23
C GLY A 443 10.78 -3.49 -3.92
N LEU A 444 10.92 -3.12 -2.63
CA LEU A 444 10.92 -1.72 -2.18
C LEU A 444 9.96 -0.87 -3.02
N HIS A 445 8.70 -1.34 -3.09
CA HIS A 445 7.80 -0.98 -4.20
C HIS A 445 7.45 0.49 -4.25
N ASP A 446 7.69 1.26 -3.18
CA ASP A 446 7.35 2.68 -3.07
C ASP A 446 8.57 3.46 -2.55
N ILE A 447 9.74 3.30 -3.19
CA ILE A 447 10.99 3.95 -2.77
C ILE A 447 11.11 5.39 -3.31
N CYS A 448 10.38 5.74 -4.38
CA CYS A 448 10.39 7.12 -4.88
C CYS A 448 9.23 7.46 -5.81
N MET A 449 8.68 8.66 -5.62
CA MET A 449 7.73 9.28 -6.56
C MET A 449 8.47 10.23 -7.51
N PHE A 450 8.16 10.17 -8.81
CA PHE A 450 8.77 10.95 -9.88
C PHE A 450 7.72 11.79 -10.63
N ASN A 451 7.91 13.11 -10.69
CA ASN A 451 7.00 14.10 -11.26
C ASN A 451 7.42 14.46 -12.70
N MET A 452 6.82 13.79 -13.69
CA MET A 452 7.12 14.04 -15.10
C MET A 452 6.68 15.44 -15.56
N MET A 453 5.63 16.01 -14.94
CA MET A 453 5.20 17.37 -15.25
C MET A 453 6.20 18.43 -14.86
N ARG A 454 6.93 18.21 -13.76
CA ARG A 454 8.01 19.11 -13.35
C ARG A 454 9.17 19.08 -14.36
N CYS A 455 9.40 17.96 -15.04
CA CYS A 455 10.40 17.87 -16.12
C CYS A 455 10.03 18.76 -17.31
N LEU A 456 8.76 18.77 -17.73
CA LEU A 456 8.27 19.69 -18.76
C LEU A 456 8.47 21.15 -18.34
N GLU A 457 8.08 21.50 -17.12
CA GLU A 457 8.21 22.88 -16.63
C GLU A 457 9.67 23.35 -16.63
N LEU A 458 10.59 22.51 -16.15
CA LEU A 458 12.02 22.81 -16.14
C LEU A 458 12.60 22.94 -17.56
N ALA A 459 12.20 22.06 -18.49
CA ALA A 459 12.57 22.16 -19.91
C ALA A 459 12.12 23.50 -20.51
N MET A 460 10.89 23.92 -20.24
CA MET A 460 10.36 25.19 -20.74
C MET A 460 11.09 26.41 -20.14
N LEU A 461 11.38 26.37 -18.83
CA LEU A 461 12.09 27.46 -18.13
C LEU A 461 13.56 27.59 -18.55
N ALA A 462 14.20 26.48 -18.90
CA ALA A 462 15.57 26.47 -19.42
C ALA A 462 15.69 27.07 -20.83
N HIS A 463 14.58 27.13 -21.57
CA HIS A 463 14.51 27.60 -22.96
C HIS A 463 13.47 28.73 -23.15
N PRO A 464 13.70 29.92 -22.55
CA PRO A 464 12.79 31.07 -22.70
C PRO A 464 12.67 31.55 -24.15
N GLU A 465 13.68 31.30 -24.98
CA GLU A 465 13.69 31.58 -26.42
C GLU A 465 12.76 30.67 -27.23
N GLY A 466 12.35 29.53 -26.67
CA GLY A 466 11.55 28.51 -27.33
C GLY A 466 12.36 27.50 -28.13
N PHE A 467 11.64 26.64 -28.86
CA PHE A 467 12.22 25.56 -29.64
C PHE A 467 11.93 25.78 -31.13
N GLU A 468 12.85 25.38 -32.00
CA GLU A 468 12.66 25.49 -33.45
C GLU A 468 11.55 24.56 -33.95
N THR A 469 11.39 23.39 -33.30
CA THR A 469 10.41 22.36 -33.65
C THR A 469 9.77 21.78 -32.40
N PHE A 470 8.59 21.17 -32.54
CA PHE A 470 7.93 20.47 -31.43
C PHE A 470 8.76 19.26 -30.98
N GLU A 471 9.40 18.57 -31.93
CA GLU A 471 10.26 17.43 -31.67
C GLU A 471 11.48 17.82 -30.81
N ALA A 472 12.03 19.03 -30.99
CA ALA A 472 13.11 19.53 -30.14
C ALA A 472 12.66 19.78 -28.69
N LEU A 473 11.42 20.24 -28.47
CA LEU A 473 10.83 20.32 -27.14
C LEU A 473 10.68 18.92 -26.53
N GLU A 474 10.14 17.96 -27.28
CA GLU A 474 9.99 16.59 -26.78
C GLU A 474 11.33 15.99 -26.34
N GLN A 475 12.38 16.16 -27.13
CA GLN A 475 13.73 15.70 -26.81
C GLN A 475 14.34 16.38 -25.58
N GLU A 476 14.03 17.67 -25.33
CA GLU A 476 14.47 18.34 -24.10
C GLU A 476 13.75 17.78 -22.87
N VAL A 477 12.46 17.47 -22.98
CA VAL A 477 11.69 16.84 -21.89
C VAL A 477 12.24 15.44 -21.59
N GLU A 478 12.50 14.62 -22.62
CA GLU A 478 13.14 13.30 -22.49
C GLU A 478 14.51 13.42 -21.79
N ARG A 479 15.38 14.32 -22.26
CA ARG A 479 16.70 14.56 -21.60
C ARG A 479 16.57 15.02 -20.16
N THR A 480 15.53 15.80 -19.85
CA THR A 480 15.27 16.23 -18.47
C THR A 480 14.84 15.05 -17.61
N ILE A 481 13.99 14.17 -18.13
CA ILE A 481 13.61 12.91 -17.46
C ILE A 481 14.87 12.07 -17.18
N ASP A 482 15.70 11.81 -18.17
CA ASP A 482 16.93 11.00 -18.04
C ASP A 482 17.84 11.51 -16.92
N ARG A 483 18.09 12.82 -16.94
CA ARG A 483 18.92 13.47 -15.91
C ARG A 483 18.36 13.22 -14.52
N TYR A 484 17.07 13.42 -14.30
CA TYR A 484 16.48 13.28 -12.97
C TYR A 484 16.28 11.83 -12.56
N VAL A 485 16.05 10.89 -13.49
CA VAL A 485 16.03 9.45 -13.18
C VAL A 485 17.40 9.00 -12.67
N ALA A 486 18.50 9.41 -13.31
CA ALA A 486 19.85 9.10 -12.83
C ALA A 486 20.12 9.65 -11.41
N LEU A 487 19.64 10.86 -11.10
CA LEU A 487 19.78 11.48 -9.77
C LEU A 487 18.92 10.74 -8.74
N MET A 488 17.68 10.42 -9.09
CA MET A 488 16.72 9.66 -8.28
C MET A 488 17.28 8.30 -7.89
N VAL A 489 17.77 7.52 -8.86
CA VAL A 489 18.33 6.17 -8.65
C VAL A 489 19.45 6.19 -7.61
N ARG A 490 20.36 7.17 -7.69
CA ARG A 490 21.45 7.30 -6.71
C ARG A 490 20.92 7.60 -5.31
N GLY A 491 19.91 8.46 -5.18
CA GLY A 491 19.24 8.71 -3.90
C GLY A 491 18.55 7.45 -3.35
N CYS A 492 17.82 6.73 -4.20
CA CYS A 492 17.16 5.48 -3.84
C CYS A 492 18.15 4.41 -3.37
N ASN A 493 19.29 4.26 -4.04
CA ASN A 493 20.33 3.31 -3.65
C ASN A 493 20.93 3.65 -2.27
N VAL A 494 21.12 4.92 -1.94
CA VAL A 494 21.56 5.31 -0.58
C VAL A 494 20.48 5.01 0.46
N CYS A 495 19.19 5.17 0.12
CA CYS A 495 18.10 4.78 1.02
C CYS A 495 18.10 3.25 1.27
N ASP A 496 18.28 2.45 0.22
CA ASP A 496 18.39 0.99 0.28
C ASP A 496 19.58 0.55 1.16
N GLU A 497 20.74 1.19 1.02
CA GLU A 497 21.90 0.98 1.90
C GLU A 497 21.61 1.39 3.36
N ALA A 498 20.93 2.53 3.59
CA ALA A 498 20.55 2.96 4.94
C ALA A 498 19.73 1.90 5.65
N HIS A 499 18.81 1.28 4.92
CA HIS A 499 17.99 0.17 5.36
C HIS A 499 18.83 -1.05 5.75
N ARG A 500 19.81 -1.44 4.91
CA ARG A 500 20.75 -2.52 5.20
C ARG A 500 21.62 -2.26 6.43
N GLU A 501 22.14 -1.04 6.58
CA GLU A 501 23.09 -0.70 7.65
C GLU A 501 22.42 -0.44 9.01
N THR A 502 21.15 -0.03 9.03
CA THR A 502 20.48 0.41 10.26
C THR A 502 19.29 -0.46 10.66
N SER A 503 18.59 -1.04 9.68
CA SER A 503 17.25 -1.58 9.85
C SER A 503 16.98 -2.91 9.13
N PRO A 504 17.91 -3.90 9.17
CA PRO A 504 17.62 -5.24 8.63
C PRO A 504 16.43 -5.91 9.35
N THR A 505 15.81 -6.88 8.68
CA THR A 505 14.54 -7.54 9.07
C THR A 505 14.69 -9.06 9.08
N PRO A 506 15.41 -9.64 10.06
CA PRO A 506 15.74 -11.06 10.06
C PRO A 506 14.53 -11.99 10.11
N LEU A 507 13.45 -11.69 10.85
CA LEU A 507 12.24 -12.52 10.86
C LEU A 507 11.59 -12.54 9.47
N LEU A 508 11.33 -11.36 8.91
CA LEU A 508 10.75 -11.25 7.57
C LEU A 508 11.62 -11.98 6.54
N SER A 509 12.93 -11.82 6.62
CA SER A 509 13.89 -12.45 5.71
C SER A 509 13.89 -13.98 5.79
N VAL A 510 13.72 -14.59 6.97
CA VAL A 510 13.53 -16.05 7.09
C VAL A 510 12.31 -16.53 6.28
N LEU A 511 11.31 -15.67 6.08
CA LEU A 511 10.06 -15.97 5.38
C LEU A 511 10.05 -15.48 3.93
N VAL A 512 11.23 -15.25 3.35
CA VAL A 512 11.38 -14.84 1.95
C VAL A 512 12.51 -15.66 1.31
N HIS A 513 12.16 -16.51 0.37
CA HIS A 513 13.11 -17.24 -0.47
C HIS A 513 13.93 -16.27 -1.32
N ASP A 514 15.24 -16.45 -1.51
CA ASP A 514 16.11 -17.56 -1.08
C ASP A 514 17.06 -17.11 0.06
N SER A 515 16.55 -16.33 1.02
CA SER A 515 17.37 -15.63 2.03
C SER A 515 18.14 -16.60 2.93
N LEU A 516 17.51 -17.71 3.33
CA LEU A 516 18.16 -18.74 4.15
C LEU A 516 19.27 -19.43 3.38
N GLU A 517 19.02 -19.82 2.13
CA GLU A 517 19.98 -20.50 1.25
C GLU A 517 21.19 -19.61 0.94
N ARG A 518 20.97 -18.30 0.82
CA ARG A 518 22.02 -17.31 0.61
C ARG A 518 22.71 -16.87 1.90
N GLY A 519 22.12 -17.19 3.07
CA GLY A 519 22.58 -16.70 4.36
C GLY A 519 22.59 -15.17 4.42
N ALA A 520 21.63 -14.49 3.80
CA ALA A 520 21.58 -13.04 3.70
C ALA A 520 20.17 -12.51 3.98
N ASP A 521 20.09 -11.41 4.74
CA ASP A 521 18.86 -10.65 4.93
C ASP A 521 18.38 -10.05 3.59
N ILE A 522 17.08 -9.81 3.43
CA ILE A 522 16.51 -9.24 2.19
C ILE A 522 17.11 -7.86 1.85
N THR A 523 17.52 -7.08 2.86
CA THR A 523 18.20 -5.79 2.69
C THR A 523 19.61 -5.93 2.13
N ALA A 524 20.19 -7.12 2.23
CA ALA A 524 21.47 -7.49 1.64
C ALA A 524 21.31 -8.34 0.37
N GLY A 525 20.11 -8.41 -0.21
CA GLY A 525 19.83 -9.15 -1.45
C GLY A 525 19.47 -10.62 -1.26
N GLY A 526 19.02 -11.02 -0.06
CA GLY A 526 18.60 -12.38 0.24
C GLY A 526 17.42 -12.90 -0.60
N ALA A 527 16.46 -12.04 -0.97
CA ALA A 527 15.28 -12.46 -1.70
C ALA A 527 15.61 -12.97 -3.11
N ARG A 528 14.78 -13.86 -3.67
CA ARG A 528 14.94 -14.40 -5.02
C ARG A 528 14.90 -13.30 -6.06
N TYR A 529 13.96 -12.37 -5.92
CA TYR A 529 13.79 -11.19 -6.76
C TYR A 529 13.94 -9.91 -5.92
N ASN A 530 14.85 -9.02 -6.31
CA ASN A 530 15.13 -7.77 -5.59
C ASN A 530 14.93 -6.53 -6.46
N PRO A 531 13.72 -6.20 -6.96
CA PRO A 531 13.55 -4.95 -7.69
C PRO A 531 13.51 -3.73 -6.76
N SER A 532 13.53 -2.53 -7.35
CA SER A 532 13.23 -1.25 -6.67
C SER A 532 12.12 -0.51 -7.42
N GLY A 533 10.95 -0.32 -6.79
CA GLY A 533 9.77 0.27 -7.42
C GLY A 533 9.69 1.79 -7.33
N VAL A 534 9.61 2.47 -8.48
CA VAL A 534 9.50 3.95 -8.57
C VAL A 534 8.29 4.36 -9.41
N GLN A 535 7.60 5.43 -9.00
CA GLN A 535 6.31 5.81 -9.55
C GLN A 535 6.43 7.04 -10.46
N GLY A 536 6.11 6.90 -11.74
CA GLY A 536 5.95 8.01 -12.68
C GLY A 536 4.56 8.63 -12.53
N VAL A 537 4.52 9.95 -12.28
CA VAL A 537 3.28 10.71 -12.09
C VAL A 537 3.18 11.84 -13.10
N GLY A 538 1.96 12.05 -13.61
CA GLY A 538 1.62 13.19 -14.47
C GLY A 538 1.46 12.88 -15.96
N THR A 539 1.32 11.60 -16.34
CA THR A 539 1.18 11.16 -17.74
C THR A 539 0.07 11.91 -18.50
N ALA A 540 -1.13 11.99 -17.91
CA ALA A 540 -2.26 12.68 -18.54
C ALA A 540 -2.00 14.18 -18.73
N ASN A 541 -1.49 14.86 -17.69
CA ASN A 541 -1.15 16.29 -17.75
C ASN A 541 -0.06 16.56 -18.78
N LEU A 542 0.92 15.67 -18.90
CA LEU A 542 2.05 15.82 -19.82
C LEU A 542 1.58 15.66 -21.26
N ALA A 543 0.80 14.62 -21.53
CA ALA A 543 0.17 14.38 -22.83
C ALA A 543 -0.68 15.58 -23.26
N ASP A 544 -1.57 16.04 -22.38
CA ASP A 544 -2.47 17.17 -22.66
C ASP A 544 -1.70 18.46 -22.89
N SER A 545 -0.69 18.75 -22.07
CA SER A 545 0.10 19.97 -22.15
C SER A 545 0.90 20.02 -23.46
N LEU A 546 1.61 18.94 -23.79
CA LEU A 546 2.38 18.84 -25.01
C LEU A 546 1.49 18.86 -26.26
N TYR A 547 0.32 18.22 -26.22
CA TYR A 547 -0.64 18.29 -27.31
C TYR A 547 -1.14 19.73 -27.53
N VAL A 548 -1.46 20.46 -26.46
CA VAL A 548 -1.87 21.87 -26.57
C VAL A 548 -0.74 22.72 -27.14
N VAL A 549 0.50 22.55 -26.69
CA VAL A 549 1.66 23.28 -27.21
C VAL A 549 1.86 22.98 -28.69
N LYS A 550 1.82 21.70 -29.09
CA LYS A 550 1.92 21.27 -30.49
C LYS A 550 0.91 22.00 -31.36
N LYS A 551 -0.36 21.98 -30.97
CA LYS A 551 -1.44 22.63 -31.74
C LYS A 551 -1.34 24.15 -31.70
N ALA A 552 -1.36 24.75 -30.51
CA ALA A 552 -1.51 26.19 -30.34
C ALA A 552 -0.28 26.99 -30.81
N VAL A 553 0.93 26.46 -30.63
CA VAL A 553 2.18 27.16 -30.89
C VAL A 553 2.79 26.73 -32.22
N PHE A 554 2.98 25.43 -32.43
CA PHE A 554 3.75 24.93 -33.58
C PHE A 554 2.92 24.74 -34.87
N GLU A 555 1.67 24.28 -34.76
CA GLU A 555 0.82 24.03 -35.94
C GLU A 555 -0.07 25.24 -36.31
N GLU A 556 -0.84 25.77 -35.35
CA GLU A 556 -1.80 26.86 -35.60
C GLU A 556 -1.14 28.25 -35.60
N GLY A 557 -0.01 28.41 -34.90
CA GLY A 557 0.59 29.74 -34.64
C GLY A 557 -0.36 30.70 -33.90
N ALA A 558 -1.30 30.15 -33.12
CA ALA A 558 -2.31 30.92 -32.41
C ALA A 558 -1.70 31.74 -31.25
N LEU A 559 -0.57 31.28 -30.71
CA LEU A 559 0.23 31.91 -29.67
C LEU A 559 1.71 31.73 -29.97
N THR A 560 2.52 32.73 -29.67
CA THR A 560 3.98 32.58 -29.64
C THR A 560 4.43 31.90 -28.35
N TRP A 561 5.62 31.29 -28.37
CA TRP A 561 6.24 30.69 -27.18
C TRP A 561 6.36 31.69 -26.01
N ALA A 562 6.81 32.91 -26.28
CA ALA A 562 6.95 33.96 -25.28
C ALA A 562 5.60 34.32 -24.63
N GLN A 563 4.53 34.42 -25.42
CA GLN A 563 3.18 34.67 -24.88
C GLN A 563 2.70 33.51 -24.00
N LEU A 564 2.96 32.27 -24.41
CA LEU A 564 2.66 31.10 -23.58
C LEU A 564 3.38 31.18 -22.23
N LEU A 565 4.70 31.41 -22.22
CA LEU A 565 5.47 31.51 -20.99
C LEU A 565 5.01 32.66 -20.10
N GLU A 566 4.66 33.82 -20.67
CA GLU A 566 4.12 34.94 -19.90
C GLU A 566 2.81 34.59 -19.21
N MET A 567 1.87 33.95 -19.94
CA MET A 567 0.58 33.52 -19.38
C MET A 567 0.74 32.48 -18.26
N LEU A 568 1.63 31.50 -18.46
CA LEU A 568 1.92 30.49 -17.43
C LEU A 568 2.63 31.10 -16.21
N GLY A 569 3.61 31.98 -16.44
CA GLY A 569 4.38 32.64 -15.39
C GLY A 569 3.54 33.54 -14.47
N ARG A 570 2.39 34.02 -14.96
CA ARG A 570 1.40 34.77 -14.17
C ARG A 570 0.14 33.97 -13.82
N ASP A 571 0.20 32.64 -13.91
CA ASP A 571 -0.89 31.73 -13.54
C ASP A 571 -2.25 32.07 -14.18
N TRP A 572 -2.24 32.43 -15.47
CA TRP A 572 -3.47 32.81 -16.18
C TRP A 572 -4.22 34.01 -15.57
N GLN A 573 -3.54 34.91 -14.86
CA GLN A 573 -4.16 36.05 -14.16
C GLN A 573 -4.09 37.37 -14.95
N GLY A 574 -3.53 37.38 -16.16
CA GLY A 574 -3.51 38.54 -17.03
C GLY A 574 -4.82 38.80 -17.77
N GLU A 575 -4.90 39.97 -18.41
CA GLU A 575 -6.06 40.34 -19.22
C GLU A 575 -6.22 39.39 -20.42
N GLY A 576 -7.37 38.70 -20.51
CA GLY A 576 -7.67 37.72 -21.55
C GLY A 576 -7.12 36.31 -21.31
N ASP A 577 -6.32 36.10 -20.26
CA ASP A 577 -5.70 34.80 -19.97
C ASP A 577 -6.74 33.72 -19.67
N GLU A 578 -7.79 34.04 -18.91
CA GLU A 578 -8.83 33.04 -18.61
C GLU A 578 -9.55 32.58 -19.89
N ALA A 579 -9.71 33.45 -20.89
CA ALA A 579 -10.27 33.05 -22.18
C ALA A 579 -9.32 32.09 -22.93
N TRP A 580 -8.01 32.34 -22.88
CA TRP A 580 -7.00 31.43 -23.41
C TRP A 580 -6.96 30.10 -22.67
N ARG A 581 -7.01 30.14 -21.33
CA ARG A 581 -7.10 28.96 -20.48
C ARG A 581 -8.32 28.11 -20.86
N GLN A 582 -9.51 28.72 -20.93
CA GLN A 582 -10.72 27.99 -21.34
C GLN A 582 -10.65 27.46 -22.77
N ARG A 583 -9.99 28.18 -23.69
CA ARG A 583 -9.71 27.66 -25.04
C ARG A 583 -8.79 26.44 -24.98
N PHE A 584 -7.74 26.47 -24.15
CA PHE A 584 -6.79 25.36 -23.99
C PHE A 584 -7.48 24.10 -23.44
N ILE A 585 -8.38 24.31 -22.48
CA ILE A 585 -9.18 23.26 -21.83
C ILE A 585 -10.16 22.61 -22.80
N ASN A 586 -10.90 23.41 -23.58
CA ASN A 586 -12.09 22.93 -24.29
C ASN A 586 -11.93 22.75 -25.80
N ARG A 587 -10.99 23.44 -26.45
CA ARG A 587 -10.80 23.36 -27.92
C ARG A 587 -9.92 22.19 -28.33
N TYR A 588 -8.85 21.94 -27.58
CA TYR A 588 -7.90 20.88 -27.93
C TYR A 588 -8.29 19.58 -27.26
N ALA A 589 -8.11 18.46 -27.99
CA ALA A 589 -8.29 17.12 -27.47
C ALA A 589 -7.50 16.90 -26.16
N LYS A 590 -7.99 15.94 -25.37
CA LYS A 590 -7.44 15.55 -24.09
C LYS A 590 -7.34 14.03 -24.01
N TYR A 591 -6.31 13.52 -23.36
CA TYR A 591 -6.14 12.12 -23.01
C TYR A 591 -7.39 11.59 -22.27
N GLY A 592 -7.76 10.33 -22.51
CA GLY A 592 -8.97 9.72 -21.94
C GLY A 592 -10.23 9.80 -22.83
N ASN A 593 -10.08 10.23 -24.08
CA ASN A 593 -11.19 10.44 -25.01
C ASN A 593 -11.09 9.64 -26.32
N ASP A 594 -10.21 8.63 -26.36
CA ASP A 594 -9.89 7.81 -27.54
C ASP A 594 -9.34 8.63 -28.73
N VAL A 595 -8.61 9.71 -28.46
CA VAL A 595 -7.99 10.53 -29.51
C VAL A 595 -6.53 10.12 -29.68
N ASN A 596 -6.24 9.36 -30.74
CA ASN A 596 -4.93 8.74 -30.94
C ASN A 596 -3.75 9.74 -30.85
N GLU A 597 -3.87 10.95 -31.40
CA GLU A 597 -2.74 11.89 -31.42
C GLU A 597 -2.28 12.31 -30.01
N VAL A 598 -3.19 12.59 -29.08
CA VAL A 598 -2.83 12.93 -27.69
C VAL A 598 -2.45 11.68 -26.88
N ASP A 599 -3.14 10.56 -27.11
CA ASP A 599 -2.84 9.30 -26.43
C ASP A 599 -1.43 8.78 -26.76
N GLN A 600 -0.96 8.97 -28.01
CA GLN A 600 0.40 8.58 -28.41
C GLN A 600 1.49 9.44 -27.77
N ILE A 601 1.20 10.71 -27.44
CA ILE A 601 2.15 11.54 -26.66
C ILE A 601 2.27 10.96 -25.25
N GLY A 602 1.15 10.66 -24.60
CA GLY A 602 1.18 10.00 -23.28
C GLY A 602 1.93 8.67 -23.30
N ARG A 603 1.70 7.86 -24.34
CA ARG A 603 2.44 6.61 -24.56
C ARG A 603 3.94 6.85 -24.66
N ARG A 604 4.39 7.79 -25.50
CA ARG A 604 5.81 8.07 -25.74
C ARG A 604 6.55 8.39 -24.45
N PHE A 605 6.04 9.32 -23.65
CA PHE A 605 6.75 9.77 -22.45
C PHE A 605 6.71 8.73 -21.32
N LEU A 606 5.60 8.00 -21.17
CA LEU A 606 5.55 6.91 -20.20
C LEU A 606 6.49 5.76 -20.60
N GLU A 607 6.54 5.42 -21.89
CA GLU A 607 7.48 4.43 -22.44
C GLU A 607 8.93 4.85 -22.21
N HIS A 608 9.28 6.10 -22.53
CA HIS A 608 10.61 6.67 -22.30
C HIS A 608 11.01 6.62 -20.82
N TYR A 609 10.15 7.10 -19.91
CA TYR A 609 10.38 7.02 -18.46
C TYR A 609 10.59 5.57 -18.00
N GLY A 610 9.72 4.66 -18.43
CA GLY A 610 9.76 3.27 -18.01
C GLY A 610 11.00 2.51 -18.51
N GLU A 611 11.46 2.81 -19.73
CA GLU A 611 12.68 2.24 -20.30
C GLU A 611 13.95 2.82 -19.66
N GLU A 612 13.97 4.12 -19.36
CA GLU A 612 15.09 4.76 -18.65
C GLU A 612 15.23 4.19 -17.24
N VAL A 613 14.14 4.14 -16.46
CA VAL A 613 14.15 3.54 -15.09
C VAL A 613 14.64 2.10 -15.12
N ALA A 614 14.16 1.31 -16.08
CA ALA A 614 14.53 -0.09 -16.25
C ALA A 614 16.02 -0.33 -16.51
N GLY A 615 16.75 0.69 -16.99
CA GLY A 615 18.17 0.60 -17.31
C GLY A 615 19.09 0.54 -16.08
N TYR A 616 18.57 0.83 -14.88
CA TYR A 616 19.39 0.93 -13.67
C TYR A 616 19.30 -0.31 -12.77
N GLU A 617 20.42 -0.65 -12.16
CA GLU A 617 20.55 -1.66 -11.12
C GLU A 617 20.48 -1.04 -9.71
N ASN A 618 19.99 -1.82 -8.75
CA ASN A 618 20.03 -1.48 -7.33
C ASN A 618 21.15 -2.21 -6.58
N VAL A 619 21.38 -1.79 -5.34
CA VAL A 619 22.46 -2.32 -4.48
C VAL A 619 22.24 -3.76 -3.99
N ARG A 620 21.05 -4.33 -4.23
CA ARG A 620 20.67 -5.71 -3.88
C ARG A 620 20.85 -6.69 -5.05
N GLY A 621 21.36 -6.23 -6.19
CA GLY A 621 21.62 -7.05 -7.38
C GLY A 621 20.40 -7.28 -8.26
N GLY A 622 19.35 -6.46 -8.12
CA GLY A 622 18.21 -6.43 -9.05
C GLY A 622 18.14 -5.11 -9.82
N HIS A 623 17.02 -4.90 -10.53
CA HIS A 623 16.79 -3.71 -11.35
C HIS A 623 15.71 -2.80 -10.78
N PHE A 624 15.80 -1.51 -11.09
CA PHE A 624 14.69 -0.60 -10.89
C PHE A 624 13.53 -0.96 -11.83
N GLN A 625 12.31 -0.74 -11.35
CA GLN A 625 11.10 -0.98 -12.12
C GLN A 625 10.14 0.21 -12.02
N PRO A 626 9.58 0.66 -13.16
CA PRO A 626 8.62 1.74 -13.17
C PRO A 626 7.24 1.24 -12.73
N GLY A 627 6.47 2.14 -12.15
CA GLY A 627 5.03 2.02 -11.97
C GLY A 627 4.36 3.37 -12.20
N SER A 628 3.04 3.35 -12.32
CA SER A 628 2.22 4.55 -12.55
C SER A 628 1.01 4.57 -11.64
N TYR A 629 1.22 4.97 -10.39
CA TYR A 629 0.15 5.17 -9.41
C TYR A 629 0.52 6.31 -8.45
N THR A 630 -0.48 6.93 -7.84
CA THR A 630 -0.26 8.16 -7.05
C THR A 630 -0.54 8.01 -5.56
N VAL A 631 -1.32 7.02 -5.11
CA VAL A 631 -1.94 7.09 -3.77
C VAL A 631 -2.68 8.44 -3.66
N SER A 632 -2.32 9.36 -2.76
CA SER A 632 -2.79 10.76 -2.82
C SER A 632 -1.70 11.77 -3.20
N ALA A 633 -0.56 11.31 -3.72
CA ALA A 633 0.61 12.11 -4.12
C ALA A 633 0.35 13.09 -5.28
N HIS A 634 -0.67 12.88 -6.12
CA HIS A 634 -1.00 13.80 -7.22
C HIS A 634 -1.32 15.21 -6.72
N ILE A 635 -1.80 15.35 -5.48
CA ILE A 635 -2.05 16.64 -4.83
C ILE A 635 -0.72 17.35 -4.45
N PRO A 636 0.14 16.81 -3.57
CA PRO A 636 1.40 17.47 -3.20
C PRO A 636 2.40 17.57 -4.36
N LEU A 637 2.40 16.63 -5.31
CA LEU A 637 3.22 16.75 -6.52
C LEU A 637 2.69 17.87 -7.43
N GLY A 638 1.37 18.03 -7.55
CA GLY A 638 0.75 19.15 -8.27
C GLY A 638 1.03 20.50 -7.62
N ALA A 639 1.09 20.55 -6.28
CA ALA A 639 1.47 21.73 -5.51
C ALA A 639 2.90 22.22 -5.82
N ALA A 640 3.77 21.35 -6.33
CA ALA A 640 5.14 21.65 -6.71
C ALA A 640 5.31 22.10 -8.18
N VAL A 641 4.23 22.16 -8.96
CA VAL A 641 4.25 22.48 -10.39
C VAL A 641 3.53 23.81 -10.64
N GLY A 642 4.12 24.68 -11.46
CA GLY A 642 3.50 25.92 -11.92
C GLY A 642 2.26 25.70 -12.80
N ALA A 643 1.72 26.77 -13.37
CA ALA A 643 0.63 26.66 -14.32
C ALA A 643 1.09 25.93 -15.59
N THR A 644 0.24 25.09 -16.19
CA THR A 644 0.64 24.22 -17.31
C THR A 644 -0.22 24.40 -18.57
N PRO A 645 0.31 24.09 -19.76
CA PRO A 645 -0.41 24.26 -21.04
C PRO A 645 -1.71 23.45 -21.18
N ASP A 646 -1.97 22.43 -20.36
CA ASP A 646 -3.28 21.75 -20.28
C ASP A 646 -4.42 22.64 -19.68
N GLY A 647 -4.07 23.85 -19.24
CA GLY A 647 -4.95 24.84 -18.63
C GLY A 647 -5.10 24.68 -17.12
N ARG A 648 -4.28 23.83 -16.48
CA ARG A 648 -4.21 23.71 -15.02
C ARG A 648 -3.49 24.93 -14.42
N ARG A 649 -3.98 25.41 -13.27
CA ARG A 649 -3.37 26.53 -12.52
C ARG A 649 -2.19 26.07 -11.68
N ALA A 650 -1.34 27.01 -11.31
CA ALA A 650 -0.20 26.76 -10.44
C ALA A 650 -0.65 26.16 -9.10
N GLY A 651 -0.01 25.07 -8.70
CA GLY A 651 -0.30 24.37 -7.46
C GLY A 651 -1.59 23.54 -7.44
N GLU A 652 -2.37 23.52 -8.53
CA GLU A 652 -3.48 22.57 -8.65
C GLU A 652 -2.95 21.13 -8.76
N GLN A 653 -3.74 20.18 -8.28
CA GLN A 653 -3.45 18.75 -8.34
C GLN A 653 -3.18 18.26 -9.77
N LEU A 654 -2.34 17.23 -9.89
CA LEU A 654 -2.19 16.44 -11.12
C LEU A 654 -3.35 15.44 -11.26
N ALA A 655 -3.40 14.75 -12.40
CA ALA A 655 -4.31 13.63 -12.60
C ALA A 655 -4.07 12.54 -11.54
N ASP A 656 -5.15 11.95 -11.04
CA ASP A 656 -5.09 10.93 -10.00
C ASP A 656 -4.75 9.56 -10.61
N GLY A 657 -4.45 8.58 -9.76
CA GLY A 657 -4.31 7.19 -10.17
C GLY A 657 -3.10 6.87 -11.05
N GLY A 658 -2.32 7.85 -11.50
CA GLY A 658 -1.16 7.64 -12.37
C GLY A 658 -1.53 7.55 -13.84
N LEU A 659 -2.48 6.67 -14.22
CA LEU A 659 -2.95 6.54 -15.61
C LEU A 659 -4.36 7.09 -15.86
N SER A 660 -5.06 7.59 -14.83
CA SER A 660 -6.38 8.19 -15.02
C SER A 660 -6.28 9.46 -15.88
N PRO A 661 -7.31 9.77 -16.68
CA PRO A 661 -7.44 11.08 -17.30
C PRO A 661 -7.52 12.21 -16.27
N MET A 662 -7.11 13.42 -16.67
CA MET A 662 -7.26 14.58 -15.80
C MET A 662 -8.75 14.86 -15.56
N VAL A 663 -9.10 15.20 -14.32
CA VAL A 663 -10.49 15.39 -13.88
C VAL A 663 -11.27 16.34 -14.79
N GLY A 664 -12.45 15.88 -15.23
CA GLY A 664 -13.36 16.63 -16.12
C GLY A 664 -12.90 16.74 -17.57
N ARG A 665 -11.82 16.04 -17.96
CA ARG A 665 -11.29 16.08 -19.34
C ARG A 665 -11.72 14.89 -20.18
N ASP A 666 -12.07 13.78 -19.56
CA ASP A 666 -12.65 12.56 -20.12
C ASP A 666 -14.17 12.69 -20.35
N LYS A 667 -14.53 13.24 -21.51
CA LYS A 667 -15.92 13.59 -21.87
C LYS A 667 -16.63 12.56 -22.75
N ASN A 668 -15.90 11.56 -23.26
CA ASN A 668 -16.42 10.54 -24.19
C ASN A 668 -16.82 9.21 -23.51
N GLY A 669 -16.94 9.21 -22.18
CA GLY A 669 -17.41 8.08 -21.40
C GLY A 669 -16.33 7.04 -21.04
N PRO A 670 -16.68 6.05 -20.20
CA PRO A 670 -15.72 5.14 -19.58
C PRO A 670 -15.05 4.21 -20.59
N THR A 671 -15.74 3.83 -21.67
CA THR A 671 -15.15 3.01 -22.75
C THR A 671 -14.05 3.76 -23.50
N ALA A 672 -14.23 5.06 -23.79
CA ALA A 672 -13.20 5.86 -24.43
C ALA A 672 -11.98 6.05 -23.52
N SER A 673 -12.22 6.18 -22.21
CA SER A 673 -11.17 6.18 -21.18
C SER A 673 -10.36 4.88 -21.20
N LEU A 674 -11.01 3.70 -21.19
CA LEU A 674 -10.32 2.41 -21.34
C LEU A 674 -9.50 2.34 -22.63
N LEU A 675 -10.05 2.78 -23.76
CA LEU A 675 -9.35 2.76 -25.04
C LEU A 675 -8.11 3.66 -25.03
N SER A 676 -8.19 4.87 -24.47
CA SER A 676 -7.02 5.75 -24.29
C SER A 676 -5.95 5.09 -23.41
N VAL A 677 -6.33 4.54 -22.25
CA VAL A 677 -5.39 3.87 -21.32
C VAL A 677 -4.76 2.64 -21.97
N SER A 678 -5.51 1.88 -22.77
CA SER A 678 -5.00 0.68 -23.46
C SER A 678 -3.90 0.97 -24.50
N LYS A 679 -3.82 2.21 -25.00
CA LYS A 679 -2.77 2.63 -25.95
C LYS A 679 -1.42 2.84 -25.29
N LEU A 680 -1.40 3.03 -23.96
CA LEU A 680 -0.18 3.07 -23.17
C LEU A 680 0.48 1.69 -23.14
N ARG A 681 1.81 1.64 -23.00
CA ARG A 681 2.55 0.37 -22.83
C ARG A 681 2.43 -0.15 -21.40
N ASN A 682 1.21 -0.44 -20.96
CA ASN A 682 0.86 -0.95 -19.62
C ASN A 682 1.80 -2.08 -19.14
N VAL A 683 2.24 -2.95 -20.05
CA VAL A 683 3.16 -4.05 -19.74
C VAL A 683 4.52 -3.60 -19.18
N LEU A 684 4.94 -2.35 -19.40
CA LEU A 684 6.21 -1.81 -18.91
C LEU A 684 6.17 -1.37 -17.45
N ASP A 685 5.00 -1.02 -16.92
CA ASP A 685 4.78 -0.59 -15.54
C ASP A 685 4.79 -1.81 -14.61
N THR A 686 5.95 -2.48 -14.52
CA THR A 686 6.07 -3.78 -13.86
C THR A 686 5.97 -3.70 -12.34
N ASN A 687 6.08 -2.50 -11.76
CA ASN A 687 5.75 -2.26 -10.37
C ASN A 687 4.23 -2.08 -10.12
N GLY A 688 3.43 -1.95 -11.19
CA GLY A 688 1.99 -1.71 -11.15
C GLY A 688 1.59 -0.33 -11.65
N SER A 689 0.38 -0.24 -12.19
CA SER A 689 -0.27 1.01 -12.58
C SER A 689 -1.69 1.07 -12.02
N LEU A 690 -2.35 2.22 -12.13
CA LEU A 690 -3.69 2.40 -11.57
C LEU A 690 -4.61 3.21 -12.49
N LEU A 691 -5.87 2.77 -12.57
CA LEU A 691 -6.95 3.52 -13.22
C LEU A 691 -8.14 3.67 -12.26
N ASN A 692 -8.49 4.92 -11.95
CA ASN A 692 -9.69 5.25 -11.19
C ASN A 692 -10.88 5.49 -12.12
N VAL A 693 -12.02 4.89 -11.79
CA VAL A 693 -13.30 5.12 -12.47
C VAL A 693 -14.38 5.40 -11.42
N LYS A 694 -15.21 6.42 -11.62
CA LYS A 694 -16.37 6.68 -10.75
C LYS A 694 -17.66 6.52 -11.53
N PHE A 695 -18.60 5.77 -10.97
CA PHE A 695 -19.95 5.58 -11.50
C PHE A 695 -20.99 6.15 -10.53
N SER A 696 -22.10 6.63 -11.08
CA SER A 696 -23.29 6.89 -10.27
C SER A 696 -23.91 5.57 -9.78
N PRO A 697 -24.53 5.52 -8.58
CA PRO A 697 -25.20 4.30 -8.12
C PRO A 697 -26.28 3.76 -9.06
N SER A 698 -27.02 4.65 -9.74
CA SER A 698 -28.06 4.29 -10.71
C SER A 698 -27.50 3.54 -11.93
N THR A 699 -26.23 3.78 -12.29
CA THR A 699 -25.56 3.09 -13.40
C THR A 699 -25.48 1.58 -13.18
N LEU A 700 -25.29 1.16 -11.92
CA LEU A 700 -25.07 -0.22 -11.53
C LEU A 700 -26.32 -0.87 -10.88
N GLU A 701 -27.47 -0.21 -10.94
CA GLU A 701 -28.71 -0.71 -10.35
C GLU A 701 -29.24 -1.96 -11.07
N GLY A 702 -29.76 -2.90 -10.28
CA GLY A 702 -30.37 -4.14 -10.76
C GLY A 702 -29.41 -5.08 -11.51
N GLU A 703 -29.98 -6.08 -12.17
CA GLU A 703 -29.22 -7.09 -12.92
C GLU A 703 -28.59 -6.54 -14.20
N ALA A 704 -29.26 -5.60 -14.87
CA ALA A 704 -28.72 -4.96 -16.07
C ALA A 704 -27.44 -4.15 -15.75
N GLY A 705 -27.42 -3.42 -14.63
CA GLY A 705 -26.24 -2.68 -14.18
C GLY A 705 -25.06 -3.60 -13.86
N LEU A 706 -25.31 -4.73 -13.19
CA LEU A 706 -24.29 -5.75 -12.94
C LEU A 706 -23.77 -6.37 -14.23
N ALA A 707 -24.64 -6.74 -15.17
CA ALA A 707 -24.25 -7.30 -16.45
C ALA A 707 -23.36 -6.34 -17.27
N ARG A 708 -23.66 -5.03 -17.25
CA ARG A 708 -22.82 -4.01 -17.87
C ARG A 708 -21.45 -3.92 -17.22
N LEU A 709 -21.35 -3.93 -15.88
CA LEU A 709 -20.07 -3.92 -15.19
C LEU A 709 -19.25 -5.18 -15.48
N VAL A 710 -19.88 -6.35 -15.54
CA VAL A 710 -19.19 -7.59 -15.94
C VAL A 710 -18.65 -7.48 -17.37
N ALA A 711 -19.43 -6.94 -18.32
CA ALA A 711 -18.96 -6.70 -19.69
C ALA A 711 -17.81 -5.67 -19.73
N TYR A 712 -17.87 -4.65 -18.89
CA TYR A 712 -16.82 -3.64 -18.73
C TYR A 712 -15.51 -4.26 -18.22
N LEU A 713 -15.57 -5.10 -17.18
CA LEU A 713 -14.41 -5.85 -16.66
C LEU A 713 -13.81 -6.80 -17.71
N ARG A 714 -14.64 -7.48 -18.50
CA ARG A 714 -14.14 -8.30 -19.63
C ARG A 714 -13.45 -7.47 -20.70
N SER A 715 -13.94 -6.26 -20.96
CA SER A 715 -13.32 -5.35 -21.93
C SER A 715 -11.98 -4.82 -21.41
N PHE A 716 -11.93 -4.38 -20.15
CA PHE A 716 -10.71 -4.04 -19.42
C PHE A 716 -9.64 -5.14 -19.57
N CYS A 717 -10.02 -6.39 -19.31
CA CYS A 717 -9.11 -7.53 -19.40
C CYS A 717 -8.54 -7.72 -20.83
N ARG A 718 -9.42 -7.71 -21.84
CA ARG A 718 -9.04 -7.86 -23.26
C ARG A 718 -8.18 -6.71 -23.78
N LEU A 719 -8.30 -5.52 -23.20
CA LEU A 719 -7.52 -4.34 -23.57
C LEU A 719 -6.11 -4.32 -22.96
N GLY A 720 -5.74 -5.31 -22.14
CA GLY A 720 -4.39 -5.40 -21.58
C GLY A 720 -4.05 -4.28 -20.60
N ILE A 721 -5.05 -3.73 -19.91
CA ILE A 721 -4.85 -2.72 -18.84
C ILE A 721 -4.57 -3.46 -17.54
N GLN A 722 -3.58 -3.03 -16.75
CA GLN A 722 -3.10 -3.80 -15.58
C GLN A 722 -4.07 -3.81 -14.40
N HIS A 723 -4.71 -2.66 -14.14
CA HIS A 723 -5.49 -2.42 -12.94
C HIS A 723 -6.69 -1.51 -13.22
N ILE A 724 -7.79 -1.75 -12.50
CA ILE A 724 -8.91 -0.82 -12.42
C ILE A 724 -9.60 -0.89 -11.05
N GLN A 725 -10.08 0.25 -10.57
CA GLN A 725 -10.89 0.34 -9.35
C GLN A 725 -12.00 1.39 -9.48
N PHE A 726 -12.99 1.28 -8.60
CA PHE A 726 -14.25 2.00 -8.77
C PHE A 726 -14.62 2.83 -7.53
N ASN A 727 -15.24 3.99 -7.75
CA ASN A 727 -16.13 4.62 -6.76
C ASN A 727 -17.56 4.46 -7.28
N VAL A 728 -18.50 4.08 -6.42
CA VAL A 728 -19.93 4.00 -6.75
C VAL A 728 -20.71 4.79 -5.71
N VAL A 729 -20.70 6.10 -5.88
CA VAL A 729 -21.29 7.06 -4.93
C VAL A 729 -21.63 8.34 -5.68
N ASP A 730 -22.79 8.92 -5.37
CA ASP A 730 -23.21 10.17 -5.99
C ASP A 730 -22.60 11.38 -5.26
N ARG A 731 -22.47 12.48 -6.01
CA ARG A 731 -21.96 13.75 -5.48
C ARG A 731 -22.75 14.30 -4.29
N ALA A 732 -24.07 14.12 -4.25
CA ALA A 732 -24.90 14.68 -3.18
C ALA A 732 -24.62 13.98 -1.84
N THR A 733 -24.45 12.67 -1.85
CA THR A 733 -24.03 11.88 -0.68
C THR A 733 -22.71 12.38 -0.10
N LEU A 734 -21.70 12.61 -0.95
CA LEU A 734 -20.39 13.11 -0.48
C LEU A 734 -20.47 14.53 0.09
N LEU A 735 -21.26 15.41 -0.51
CA LEU A 735 -21.49 16.77 0.01
C LEU A 735 -22.26 16.76 1.34
N ASP A 736 -23.25 15.88 1.48
CA ASP A 736 -23.97 15.70 2.74
C ASP A 736 -23.04 15.16 3.84
N ALA A 737 -22.14 14.24 3.50
CA ALA A 737 -21.13 13.75 4.43
C ALA A 737 -20.11 14.81 4.87
N GLN A 738 -19.83 15.82 4.03
CA GLN A 738 -19.05 16.99 4.45
C GLN A 738 -19.83 17.91 5.40
N ALA A 739 -21.12 18.09 5.17
CA ALA A 739 -21.97 18.98 5.98
C ALA A 739 -22.41 18.34 7.31
N HIS A 740 -22.63 17.03 7.30
CA HIS A 740 -23.20 16.23 8.39
C HIS A 740 -22.39 14.95 8.65
N PRO A 741 -21.08 15.04 8.96
CA PRO A 741 -20.21 13.87 9.12
C PRO A 741 -20.70 12.87 10.18
N GLU A 742 -21.47 13.32 11.18
CA GLU A 742 -22.06 12.47 12.21
C GLU A 742 -23.06 11.44 11.65
N ARG A 743 -23.65 11.68 10.48
CA ARG A 743 -24.60 10.79 9.80
C ARG A 743 -23.93 9.80 8.85
N HIS A 744 -22.63 9.98 8.59
CA HIS A 744 -21.87 9.25 7.56
C HIS A 744 -20.60 8.62 8.13
N ARG A 745 -20.60 8.26 9.41
CA ARG A 745 -19.42 7.69 10.10
C ARG A 745 -18.96 6.37 9.50
N ASP A 746 -19.83 5.64 8.83
CA ASP A 746 -19.58 4.36 8.17
C ASP A 746 -19.39 4.49 6.65
N LEU A 747 -19.40 5.71 6.10
CA LEU A 747 -19.20 5.94 4.67
C LEU A 747 -17.74 5.68 4.29
N VAL A 748 -17.52 4.59 3.54
CA VAL A 748 -16.24 4.24 2.95
C VAL A 748 -16.20 4.69 1.50
N VAL A 749 -15.09 5.27 1.06
CA VAL A 749 -14.86 5.71 -0.32
C VAL A 749 -13.51 5.21 -0.84
N ARG A 750 -13.36 5.16 -2.17
CA ARG A 750 -12.08 4.89 -2.82
C ARG A 750 -11.24 6.15 -2.95
N VAL A 751 -9.99 6.11 -2.50
CA VAL A 751 -9.02 7.21 -2.68
C VAL A 751 -8.18 6.95 -3.93
N ALA A 752 -7.06 6.23 -3.84
CA ALA A 752 -6.42 5.62 -5.00
C ALA A 752 -5.57 4.44 -4.51
N GLY A 753 -5.96 3.21 -4.88
CA GLY A 753 -5.24 2.01 -4.47
C GLY A 753 -5.62 1.51 -3.07
N TYR A 754 -6.37 2.29 -2.30
CA TYR A 754 -7.00 1.89 -1.04
C TYR A 754 -8.35 2.61 -0.83
N SER A 755 -9.12 2.11 0.13
CA SER A 755 -10.36 2.74 0.59
C SER A 755 -10.16 3.36 1.98
N ALA A 756 -10.95 4.36 2.33
CA ALA A 756 -10.89 5.04 3.63
C ALA A 756 -12.27 5.48 4.10
N MET A 757 -12.42 5.72 5.41
CA MET A 757 -13.61 6.36 5.95
C MET A 757 -13.64 7.82 5.47
N PHE A 758 -14.67 8.24 4.74
CA PHE A 758 -14.72 9.57 4.12
C PHE A 758 -14.61 10.71 5.14
N VAL A 759 -15.24 10.55 6.30
CA VAL A 759 -15.22 11.53 7.39
C VAL A 759 -13.88 11.61 8.12
N GLU A 760 -12.97 10.66 7.88
CA GLU A 760 -11.59 10.68 8.40
C GLU A 760 -10.62 11.35 7.43
N LEU A 761 -11.07 11.77 6.24
CA LEU A 761 -10.25 12.46 5.24
C LEU A 761 -10.30 13.97 5.43
N ALA A 762 -9.17 14.63 5.24
CA ALA A 762 -9.06 16.08 5.22
C ALA A 762 -9.84 16.68 4.04
N ARG A 763 -10.31 17.91 4.23
CA ARG A 763 -11.17 18.62 3.27
C ARG A 763 -10.63 18.63 1.83
N PRO A 764 -9.33 18.91 1.55
CA PRO A 764 -8.83 18.91 0.17
C PRO A 764 -8.95 17.54 -0.52
N ILE A 765 -8.82 16.44 0.23
CA ILE A 765 -8.91 15.07 -0.32
C ILE A 765 -10.36 14.69 -0.56
N GLN A 766 -11.27 15.09 0.34
CA GLN A 766 -12.71 14.95 0.11
C GLN A 766 -13.14 15.71 -1.16
N ASP A 767 -12.70 16.95 -1.32
CA ASP A 767 -13.01 17.78 -2.48
C ASP A 767 -12.43 17.17 -3.79
N ASP A 768 -11.22 16.59 -3.76
CA ASP A 768 -10.65 15.83 -4.88
C ASP A 768 -11.59 14.69 -5.33
N ILE A 769 -12.02 13.83 -4.40
CA ILE A 769 -12.90 12.68 -4.69
C ILE A 769 -14.26 13.13 -5.23
N ILE A 770 -14.83 14.19 -4.65
CA ILE A 770 -16.09 14.80 -5.10
C ILE A 770 -15.97 15.25 -6.56
N ASN A 771 -14.86 15.89 -6.91
CA ASN A 771 -14.68 16.53 -8.21
C ASN A 771 -14.37 15.55 -9.35
N ARG A 772 -13.94 14.31 -9.07
CA ARG A 772 -13.67 13.29 -10.09
C ARG A 772 -14.85 13.11 -11.05
N THR A 773 -14.56 12.80 -12.31
CA THR A 773 -15.57 12.58 -13.36
C THR A 773 -16.52 11.45 -12.95
N GLU A 774 -17.83 11.71 -13.00
CA GLU A 774 -18.88 10.71 -12.76
C GLU A 774 -19.36 10.18 -14.11
N HIS A 775 -19.11 8.89 -14.38
CA HIS A 775 -19.52 8.25 -15.63
C HIS A 775 -20.90 7.59 -15.51
N GLU A 776 -21.60 7.57 -16.64
CA GLU A 776 -22.73 6.67 -16.89
C GLU A 776 -22.27 5.54 -17.82
N LEU A 777 -22.66 4.31 -17.50
CA LEU A 777 -22.36 3.12 -18.33
C LEU A 777 -23.59 2.80 -19.17
N GLY A 778 -23.54 3.24 -20.44
CA GLY A 778 -24.59 3.06 -21.45
C GLY A 778 -24.72 1.63 -21.98
#